data_AF-A0A1H9D0H5-F1
#
_entry.id   AF-A0A1H9D0H5-F1
#
_cell.length_a   1.000
_cell.length_b   1.000
_cell.length_c   1.000
_cell.angle_alpha   90.00
_cell.angle_beta   90.00
_cell.angle_gamma   90.00
#
_symmetry.space_group_name_H-M   'P 1'
#
loop_
_entity.id
_entity.type
_entity.pdbx_description
1 polymer ?
#
loop_
_entity_poly.entity_id
_entity_poly.type
_entity_poly.pdbx_seq_one_letter_code
_entity_poly.pdbx_strand_id
1 'polypeptide(L)'
;MSTYCIPQVVGIPGRESTKLDWWTSSTTPLVNYPEDPNWLGCFRLGESGGTSAHVDFRALSGQDGSNRYLYLSWKVLVQPNPPVINQDGLNLLIGDGTNHIAVKVRLATIAPTINGGQAIAYAIETYNYTVTGGLSAPHSPSAAWATDTGRTWIDYSSPISTLVPPQVIPWAIQLRIPLGVNLAPAGSPVVTLPINASFKLWWQLNVTVNGNMVPYPWPGTAFTTSQINIIPNGLTPHEVALPGVPGCATGITLARSQIGIQDVANGVARNEIKLDLTNNPPDVSLPNHQNSFYARPDVSSLSATQISSLRADFRLANWGTQFTVPTPNSWKIVPGGEDVHYQNPIAPFSNAEFRFTWPKPPLNSFTIDFINGVKLFISTGGTAGQDPHQCMLVEMKSDDGSVIFTKSSEFHNLRAVNASIVREMAEVSVIGNPPIGSGPRDVYLYLQTMGMPQVVDAGYRERMADWLRGSLTSVVEATTGNGGTTMIEDIFDYAPTYQVHAYYDTGMRMQLEDGSSIKILRPQTSFGYVVSHKGSLVGWESRLYGAEKLTDNFYVVRVPNNSSVKVETAIQARESADEKPLPDDGLKGCKALVAKLETQGFLGKLVAFLVRPLCNLFGDKWWILILGFLVVIALLLL
;
A
#
# COMPACT_ATOMS: atom_id res chain seq x y z
N MET A 1 -4.36 19.58 21.04
CA MET A 1 -4.08 18.60 19.97
C MET A 1 -2.97 19.19 19.12
N SER A 2 -2.01 18.37 18.71
CA SER A 2 -0.90 18.84 17.88
C SER A 2 -1.42 19.20 16.47
N THR A 3 -0.85 20.22 15.84
CA THR A 3 -1.34 20.77 14.56
C THR A 3 -0.39 20.39 13.44
N TYR A 4 -0.85 19.67 12.41
CA TYR A 4 0.01 19.27 11.29
C TYR A 4 0.43 20.46 10.45
N CYS A 5 1.67 20.45 9.96
CA CYS A 5 2.20 21.54 9.16
C CYS A 5 2.29 21.19 7.70
N ILE A 6 1.69 22.05 6.88
CA ILE A 6 1.87 22.01 5.44
C ILE A 6 3.03 22.95 5.09
N PRO A 7 4.16 22.41 4.59
CA PRO A 7 5.31 23.23 4.25
C PRO A 7 5.05 24.10 3.02
N GLN A 8 5.91 25.08 2.80
CA GLN A 8 5.91 25.86 1.57
C GLN A 8 6.64 25.08 0.47
N VAL A 9 6.18 25.18 -0.78
CA VAL A 9 6.92 24.72 -1.94
C VAL A 9 8.23 25.51 -2.03
N VAL A 10 9.35 24.80 -1.93
CA VAL A 10 10.70 25.40 -1.98
C VAL A 10 11.23 25.45 -3.42
N GLY A 11 10.60 24.70 -4.33
CA GLY A 11 11.07 24.50 -5.70
C GLY A 11 12.29 23.58 -5.76
N ILE A 12 12.65 23.15 -6.96
CA ILE A 12 13.83 22.32 -7.20
C ILE A 12 15.03 23.23 -7.52
N PRO A 13 16.17 23.11 -6.83
CA PRO A 13 17.37 23.86 -7.18
C PRO A 13 17.73 23.72 -8.66
N GLY A 14 17.91 24.84 -9.37
CA GLY A 14 18.24 24.86 -10.79
C GLY A 14 17.04 24.84 -11.76
N ARG A 15 15.79 24.80 -11.27
CA ARG A 15 14.59 25.09 -12.06
C ARG A 15 14.03 26.46 -11.70
N GLU A 16 13.83 27.31 -12.71
CA GLU A 16 13.28 28.66 -12.53
C GLU A 16 11.79 28.65 -12.11
N SER A 17 11.05 27.56 -12.35
CA SER A 17 9.66 27.43 -11.91
C SER A 17 9.56 26.61 -10.63
N THR A 18 9.33 27.28 -9.50
CA THR A 18 8.86 26.69 -8.23
C THR A 18 7.37 26.29 -8.26
N LYS A 19 6.76 26.38 -9.45
CA LYS A 19 5.32 26.26 -9.64
C LYS A 19 4.97 24.82 -10.00
N LEU A 20 4.23 24.16 -9.12
CA LEU A 20 3.40 23.01 -9.49
C LEU A 20 2.36 23.54 -10.49
N ASP A 21 2.30 23.06 -11.73
CA ASP A 21 1.32 23.52 -12.72
C ASP A 21 0.75 22.35 -13.51
N TRP A 22 -0.26 21.69 -12.91
CA TRP A 22 -0.98 20.57 -13.51
C TRP A 22 -2.30 20.99 -14.17
N TRP A 23 -2.73 22.24 -13.95
CA TRP A 23 -4.04 22.74 -14.38
C TRP A 23 -3.99 23.54 -15.68
N THR A 24 -2.84 24.12 -16.05
CA THR A 24 -2.72 24.76 -17.36
C THR A 24 -2.58 23.70 -18.45
N SER A 25 -3.34 23.83 -19.53
CA SER A 25 -3.31 22.93 -20.68
C SER A 25 -2.04 23.08 -21.54
N SER A 26 -0.97 23.66 -21.01
CA SER A 26 0.23 23.94 -21.79
C SER A 26 0.89 22.63 -22.20
N THR A 27 1.06 22.46 -23.51
CA THR A 27 1.46 21.24 -24.21
C THR A 27 2.92 20.84 -24.00
N THR A 28 3.63 21.46 -23.06
CA THR A 28 5.01 21.07 -22.75
C THR A 28 4.98 19.80 -21.90
N PRO A 29 5.45 18.66 -22.44
CA PRO A 29 5.38 17.37 -21.79
C PRO A 29 6.52 17.29 -20.76
N LEU A 30 6.45 18.11 -19.71
CA LEU A 30 7.14 17.77 -18.49
C LEU A 30 6.29 16.70 -17.81
N VAL A 31 6.39 15.50 -18.38
CA VAL A 31 6.03 14.18 -17.84
C VAL A 31 4.74 14.20 -17.01
N ASN A 32 3.65 13.79 -17.65
CA ASN A 32 2.28 13.62 -17.14
C ASN A 32 2.14 12.61 -15.97
N TYR A 33 3.06 12.64 -15.01
CA TYR A 33 3.07 11.81 -13.83
C TYR A 33 2.60 12.63 -12.62
N PRO A 34 1.86 12.01 -11.67
CA PRO A 34 1.59 12.64 -10.38
C PRO A 34 2.86 12.94 -9.55
N GLU A 35 4.02 12.45 -10.00
CA GLU A 35 5.34 12.59 -9.36
C GLU A 35 6.10 13.82 -9.88
N ASP A 36 5.58 15.02 -9.61
CA ASP A 36 6.36 16.25 -9.79
C ASP A 36 7.47 16.32 -8.71
N PRO A 37 8.75 16.48 -9.07
CA PRO A 37 9.83 16.62 -8.09
C PRO A 37 9.68 17.83 -7.16
N ASN A 38 8.82 18.80 -7.47
CA ASN A 38 8.46 19.89 -6.56
C ASN A 38 7.64 19.42 -5.33
N TRP A 39 7.15 18.17 -5.33
CA TRP A 39 6.60 17.54 -4.13
C TRP A 39 7.66 17.19 -3.07
N LEU A 40 8.96 17.31 -3.39
CA LEU A 40 10.01 17.10 -2.39
C LEU A 40 9.82 18.04 -1.19
N GLY A 41 9.85 17.46 0.01
CA GLY A 41 9.61 18.17 1.26
C GLY A 41 8.14 18.45 1.56
N CYS A 42 7.18 17.89 0.80
CA CYS A 42 5.76 18.03 1.10
C CYS A 42 5.37 17.38 2.44
N PHE A 43 4.27 17.85 3.02
CA PHE A 43 3.58 17.07 4.05
C PHE A 43 3.02 15.81 3.40
N ARG A 44 3.47 14.63 3.84
CA ARG A 44 3.10 13.34 3.25
C ARG A 44 2.42 12.45 4.29
N LEU A 45 1.32 11.83 3.91
CA LEU A 45 0.62 10.81 4.70
C LEU A 45 0.36 9.60 3.80
N GLY A 46 0.97 8.46 4.10
CA GLY A 46 0.65 7.20 3.44
C GLY A 46 -0.21 6.33 4.36
N GLU A 47 -1.24 5.68 3.82
CA GLU A 47 -1.86 4.59 4.57
C GLU A 47 -0.92 3.39 4.49
N SER A 48 -0.17 3.17 5.59
CA SER A 48 0.97 2.26 5.71
C SER A 48 2.18 2.64 4.81
N GLY A 49 3.24 1.84 4.81
CA GLY A 49 4.39 2.07 3.93
C GLY A 49 5.01 0.81 3.38
N GLY A 50 6.00 1.02 2.52
CA GLY A 50 6.67 -0.07 1.86
C GLY A 50 5.77 -0.80 0.87
N THR A 51 5.82 -2.12 0.94
CA THR A 51 4.94 -3.02 0.18
C THR A 51 3.47 -2.83 0.52
N SER A 52 3.16 -2.20 1.65
CA SER A 52 1.76 -1.99 2.09
C SER A 52 1.18 -0.67 1.60
N ALA A 53 1.99 0.24 1.04
CA ALA A 53 1.53 1.55 0.61
C ALA A 53 0.49 1.43 -0.51
N HIS A 54 -0.79 1.63 -0.18
CA HIS A 54 -1.88 1.60 -1.15
C HIS A 54 -2.26 2.98 -1.66
N VAL A 55 -2.17 3.98 -0.78
CA VAL A 55 -2.51 5.37 -1.08
C VAL A 55 -1.48 6.30 -0.43
N ASP A 56 -1.24 7.43 -1.10
CA ASP A 56 -0.34 8.48 -0.66
C ASP A 56 -1.04 9.84 -0.77
N PHE A 57 -1.06 10.59 0.33
CA PHE A 57 -1.54 11.96 0.37
C PHE A 57 -0.35 12.91 0.52
N ARG A 58 -0.35 13.99 -0.25
CA ARG A 58 0.66 15.04 -0.21
C ARG A 58 0.01 16.41 -0.12
N ALA A 59 0.62 17.30 0.65
CA ALA A 59 0.20 18.69 0.74
C ALA A 59 1.39 19.65 0.76
N LEU A 60 1.24 20.75 0.02
CA LEU A 60 2.16 21.88 -0.02
C LEU A 60 1.36 23.19 -0.02
N SER A 61 1.99 24.27 0.40
CA SER A 61 1.48 25.63 0.20
C SER A 61 2.41 26.41 -0.70
N GLY A 62 1.92 27.38 -1.45
CA GLY A 62 2.79 28.19 -2.29
C GLY A 62 2.12 29.43 -2.81
N GLN A 63 2.84 30.15 -3.66
CA GLN A 63 2.40 31.39 -4.28
C GLN A 63 2.51 31.26 -5.80
N ASP A 64 1.49 31.72 -6.51
CA ASP A 64 1.47 31.86 -7.96
C ASP A 64 0.99 33.28 -8.29
N GLY A 65 1.91 34.11 -8.78
CA GLY A 65 1.70 35.56 -8.88
C GLY A 65 1.47 36.20 -7.51
N SER A 66 0.39 36.98 -7.36
CA SER A 66 0.01 37.60 -6.10
C SER A 66 -0.80 36.69 -5.17
N ASN A 67 -1.22 35.52 -5.65
CA ASN A 67 -2.18 34.67 -4.96
C ASN A 67 -1.49 33.49 -4.28
N ARG A 68 -1.98 33.11 -3.10
CA ARG A 68 -1.49 31.95 -2.36
C ARG A 68 -2.45 30.78 -2.49
N TYR A 69 -1.87 29.58 -2.53
CA TYR A 69 -2.59 28.35 -2.77
C TYR A 69 -2.14 27.24 -1.84
N LEU A 70 -3.07 26.34 -1.58
CA LEU A 70 -2.86 25.03 -0.99
C LEU A 70 -2.92 23.99 -2.13
N TYR A 71 -1.88 23.19 -2.26
CA TYR A 71 -1.73 22.12 -3.24
C TYR A 71 -1.92 20.79 -2.54
N LEU A 72 -2.91 20.02 -2.97
CA LEU A 72 -3.24 18.71 -2.40
C LEU A 72 -3.17 17.64 -3.49
N SER A 73 -2.63 16.47 -3.16
CA SER A 73 -2.57 15.31 -4.06
C SER A 73 -2.89 14.04 -3.29
N TRP A 74 -3.78 13.22 -3.83
CA TRP A 74 -4.08 11.86 -3.36
C TRP A 74 -3.75 10.90 -4.50
N LYS A 75 -2.77 10.03 -4.30
CA LYS A 75 -2.32 9.04 -5.27
C LYS A 75 -2.72 7.65 -4.79
N VAL A 76 -3.43 6.90 -5.63
CA VAL A 76 -3.62 5.45 -5.48
C VAL A 76 -2.45 4.76 -6.13
N LEU A 77 -1.69 4.04 -5.31
CA LEU A 77 -0.51 3.27 -5.71
C LEU A 77 -0.87 1.86 -6.14
N VAL A 78 -1.96 1.30 -5.61
CA VAL A 78 -2.38 -0.09 -5.84
C VAL A 78 -3.86 -0.14 -6.18
N GLN A 79 -4.17 -0.51 -7.42
CA GLN A 79 -5.52 -0.88 -7.82
C GLN A 79 -5.48 -2.09 -8.77
N PRO A 80 -6.13 -3.23 -8.40
CA PRO A 80 -6.04 -4.46 -9.18
C PRO A 80 -6.89 -4.44 -10.46
N ASN A 81 -7.87 -3.54 -10.54
CA ASN A 81 -8.78 -3.41 -11.67
C ASN A 81 -8.79 -1.96 -12.15
N PRO A 82 -9.25 -1.70 -13.38
CA PRO A 82 -9.54 -0.35 -13.80
C PRO A 82 -10.47 0.34 -12.80
N PRO A 83 -10.26 1.66 -12.58
CA PRO A 83 -11.15 2.39 -11.69
C PRO A 83 -12.61 2.27 -12.10
N VAL A 84 -13.51 2.16 -11.12
CA VAL A 84 -14.95 1.99 -11.39
C VAL A 84 -15.63 3.36 -11.35
N ILE A 85 -16.28 3.71 -12.46
CA ILE A 85 -17.05 4.96 -12.62
C ILE A 85 -18.04 5.09 -11.46
N ASN A 86 -18.12 6.29 -10.88
CA ASN A 86 -18.99 6.68 -9.76
C ASN A 86 -18.74 5.98 -8.41
N GLN A 87 -17.83 5.00 -8.32
CA GLN A 87 -17.47 4.34 -7.06
C GLN A 87 -16.14 4.85 -6.53
N ASP A 88 -15.15 4.94 -7.41
CA ASP A 88 -13.83 5.46 -7.06
C ASP A 88 -13.84 6.98 -7.03
N GLY A 89 -13.17 7.54 -6.02
CA GLY A 89 -13.19 8.98 -5.83
C GLY A 89 -12.64 9.46 -4.50
N LEU A 90 -12.79 10.76 -4.28
CA LEU A 90 -12.35 11.47 -3.09
C LEU A 90 -13.55 12.17 -2.45
N ASN A 91 -13.69 12.01 -1.14
CA ASN A 91 -14.47 12.91 -0.30
C ASN A 91 -13.50 13.78 0.49
N LEU A 92 -13.67 15.10 0.44
CA LEU A 92 -12.84 16.08 1.14
C LEU A 92 -13.73 17.01 1.93
N LEU A 93 -13.36 17.31 3.16
CA LEU A 93 -13.94 18.36 3.98
C LEU A 93 -12.84 19.34 4.37
N ILE A 94 -13.04 20.61 4.06
CA ILE A 94 -12.08 21.67 4.39
C ILE A 94 -12.80 22.92 4.89
N GLY A 95 -12.26 23.61 5.89
CA GLY A 95 -12.95 24.76 6.49
C GLY A 95 -12.07 25.63 7.38
N ASP A 96 -12.62 26.77 7.78
CA ASP A 96 -11.96 27.76 8.64
C ASP A 96 -12.13 27.48 10.15
N GLY A 97 -12.71 26.33 10.49
CA GLY A 97 -13.06 25.93 11.84
C GLY A 97 -14.51 26.22 12.22
N THR A 98 -15.17 27.19 11.59
CA THR A 98 -16.59 27.48 11.78
C THR A 98 -17.41 26.92 10.62
N ASN A 99 -17.04 27.30 9.40
CA ASN A 99 -17.71 26.91 8.17
C ASN A 99 -16.84 25.95 7.37
N HIS A 100 -17.47 24.98 6.72
CA HIS A 100 -16.78 23.95 5.94
C HIS A 100 -17.41 23.79 4.57
N ILE A 101 -16.57 23.58 3.57
CA ILE A 101 -16.96 23.14 2.24
C ILE A 101 -16.55 21.69 2.07
N ALA A 102 -17.50 20.90 1.59
CA ALA A 102 -17.29 19.53 1.19
C ALA A 102 -17.08 19.45 -0.31
N VAL A 103 -16.11 18.65 -0.74
CA VAL A 103 -15.81 18.39 -2.14
C VAL A 103 -15.89 16.89 -2.35
N LYS A 104 -16.68 16.49 -3.33
CA LYS A 104 -16.77 15.11 -3.80
C LYS A 104 -16.22 15.06 -5.22
N VAL A 105 -15.22 14.22 -5.43
CA VAL A 105 -14.68 13.93 -6.76
C VAL A 105 -15.04 12.49 -7.08
N ARG A 106 -15.74 12.26 -8.19
CA ARG A 106 -16.05 10.92 -8.71
C ARG A 106 -15.39 10.73 -10.05
N LEU A 107 -14.92 9.53 -10.35
CA LEU A 107 -14.53 9.20 -11.73
C LEU A 107 -15.79 9.10 -12.60
N ALA A 108 -15.85 9.92 -13.66
CA ALA A 108 -16.96 10.02 -14.60
C ALA A 108 -16.73 9.17 -15.86
N THR A 109 -15.48 8.94 -16.25
CA THR A 109 -15.14 8.09 -17.40
C THR A 109 -13.86 7.30 -17.13
N ILE A 110 -13.77 6.10 -17.71
CA ILE A 110 -12.54 5.28 -17.71
C ILE A 110 -11.79 5.34 -19.05
N ALA A 111 -12.17 6.28 -19.93
CA ALA A 111 -11.59 6.35 -21.26
C ALA A 111 -10.11 6.77 -21.15
N PRO A 112 -9.15 5.90 -21.55
CA PRO A 112 -7.74 6.24 -21.50
C PRO A 112 -7.48 7.38 -22.49
N THR A 113 -6.99 8.52 -22.01
CA THR A 113 -6.51 9.58 -22.90
C THR A 113 -5.07 9.27 -23.25
N ILE A 114 -4.88 8.43 -24.28
CA ILE A 114 -3.59 7.82 -24.63
C ILE A 114 -2.54 8.85 -25.13
N ASN A 115 -2.88 10.13 -25.34
CA ASN A 115 -1.97 11.10 -25.96
C ASN A 115 -1.99 12.48 -25.31
N GLY A 116 -1.63 12.58 -24.02
CA GLY A 116 -1.36 13.86 -23.36
C GLY A 116 -2.51 14.88 -23.36
N GLY A 117 -3.70 14.50 -23.82
CA GLY A 117 -4.92 15.28 -23.72
C GLY A 117 -5.54 15.05 -22.36
N GLN A 118 -5.84 16.13 -21.64
CA GLN A 118 -6.62 16.04 -20.40
C GLN A 118 -8.04 15.60 -20.77
N ALA A 119 -8.41 14.32 -20.58
CA ALA A 119 -9.82 13.99 -20.47
C ALA A 119 -10.31 14.47 -19.09
N ILE A 120 -11.41 15.21 -19.07
CA ILE A 120 -12.18 15.48 -17.86
C ILE A 120 -12.85 14.16 -17.47
N ALA A 121 -12.08 13.26 -16.87
CA ALA A 121 -12.50 11.91 -16.52
C ALA A 121 -13.22 11.86 -15.17
N TYR A 122 -13.62 13.01 -14.62
CA TYR A 122 -14.17 13.13 -13.28
C TYR A 122 -15.28 14.18 -13.20
N ALA A 123 -16.18 13.99 -12.24
CA ALA A 123 -17.18 14.95 -11.81
C ALA A 123 -16.78 15.49 -10.44
N ILE A 124 -16.74 16.82 -10.29
CA ILE A 124 -16.55 17.48 -9.00
C ILE A 124 -17.89 18.07 -8.58
N GLU A 125 -18.35 17.68 -7.41
CA GLU A 125 -19.52 18.21 -6.73
C GLU A 125 -19.04 18.92 -5.46
N THR A 126 -19.54 20.14 -5.20
CA THR A 126 -19.26 20.86 -3.94
C THR A 126 -20.52 21.03 -3.11
N TYR A 127 -20.41 21.00 -1.78
CA TYR A 127 -21.53 21.09 -0.85
C TYR A 127 -21.15 21.99 0.34
N ASN A 128 -22.13 22.64 0.95
CA ASN A 128 -21.98 23.14 2.32
C ASN A 128 -22.09 21.97 3.30
N TYR A 129 -21.25 22.00 4.34
CA TYR A 129 -21.28 21.05 5.43
C TYR A 129 -21.40 21.78 6.76
N THR A 130 -22.38 21.39 7.56
CA THR A 130 -22.50 21.87 8.95
C THR A 130 -22.11 20.73 9.88
N VAL A 131 -21.28 21.02 10.88
CA VAL A 131 -20.72 20.01 11.80
C VAL A 131 -21.83 19.20 12.50
N THR A 132 -23.01 19.78 12.68
CA THR A 132 -24.19 19.17 13.32
C THR A 132 -25.23 18.58 12.36
N GLY A 133 -25.22 18.91 11.06
CA GLY A 133 -26.41 18.83 10.20
C GLY A 133 -26.25 18.13 8.86
N GLY A 134 -25.14 17.43 8.63
CA GLY A 134 -24.92 16.67 7.40
C GLY A 134 -24.66 17.54 6.17
N LEU A 135 -24.63 16.88 5.01
CA LEU A 135 -24.39 17.53 3.72
C LEU A 135 -25.66 18.23 3.22
N SER A 136 -25.50 19.48 2.77
CA SER A 136 -26.53 20.18 2.00
C SER A 136 -26.73 19.57 0.61
N ALA A 137 -27.66 20.11 -0.19
CA ALA A 137 -27.73 19.78 -1.62
C ALA A 137 -26.44 20.22 -2.34
N PRO A 138 -26.01 19.50 -3.40
CA PRO A 138 -24.84 19.91 -4.18
C PRO A 138 -25.05 21.30 -4.77
N HIS A 139 -24.02 22.12 -4.74
CA HIS A 139 -24.01 23.42 -5.40
C HIS A 139 -24.15 23.26 -6.91
N SER A 140 -25.01 24.09 -7.50
CA SER A 140 -25.19 24.19 -8.95
C SER A 140 -25.07 25.66 -9.39
N PRO A 141 -23.96 26.06 -10.05
CA PRO A 141 -22.79 25.25 -10.38
C PRO A 141 -21.93 24.91 -9.14
N SER A 142 -21.08 23.90 -9.26
CA SER A 142 -20.04 23.65 -8.25
C SER A 142 -19.02 24.79 -8.18
N ALA A 143 -18.30 24.90 -7.07
CA ALA A 143 -17.36 26.01 -6.86
C ALA A 143 -16.27 26.03 -7.93
N ALA A 144 -16.11 27.17 -8.62
CA ALA A 144 -15.23 27.32 -9.77
C ALA A 144 -13.78 26.93 -9.47
N TRP A 145 -13.25 27.29 -8.29
CA TRP A 145 -11.89 26.90 -7.91
C TRP A 145 -11.66 25.39 -7.96
N ALA A 146 -12.67 24.59 -7.60
CA ALA A 146 -12.56 23.14 -7.55
C ALA A 146 -12.60 22.54 -8.97
N THR A 147 -13.50 23.02 -9.82
CA THR A 147 -13.63 22.57 -11.22
C THR A 147 -12.49 23.03 -12.09
N ASP A 148 -12.00 24.26 -11.91
CA ASP A 148 -10.99 24.88 -12.77
C ASP A 148 -9.60 24.31 -12.51
N THR A 149 -9.32 23.95 -11.25
CA THR A 149 -7.97 23.56 -10.81
C THR A 149 -7.83 22.11 -10.36
N GLY A 150 -8.94 21.43 -10.05
CA GLY A 150 -8.91 20.01 -9.74
C GLY A 150 -8.54 19.20 -10.96
N ARG A 151 -7.74 18.15 -10.82
CA ARG A 151 -7.38 17.23 -11.91
C ARG A 151 -7.36 15.80 -11.41
N THR A 152 -7.66 14.87 -12.31
CA THR A 152 -7.48 13.44 -12.08
C THR A 152 -6.54 12.88 -13.13
N TRP A 153 -5.59 12.08 -12.67
CA TRP A 153 -4.59 11.39 -13.47
C TRP A 153 -4.91 9.91 -13.43
N ILE A 154 -4.94 9.24 -14.57
CA ILE A 154 -4.98 7.78 -14.63
C ILE A 154 -3.86 7.35 -15.55
N ASP A 155 -2.87 6.65 -15.01
CA ASP A 155 -1.75 6.18 -15.80
C ASP A 155 -2.08 4.83 -16.44
N TYR A 156 -2.52 4.89 -17.69
CA TYR A 156 -2.61 3.72 -18.58
C TYR A 156 -1.33 3.49 -19.39
N SER A 157 -0.38 4.43 -19.31
CA SER A 157 0.77 4.56 -20.20
C SER A 157 2.02 3.86 -19.70
N SER A 158 2.03 3.35 -18.47
CA SER A 158 3.14 2.56 -17.95
C SER A 158 3.54 1.53 -19.02
N PRO A 159 4.73 1.64 -19.64
CA PRO A 159 5.12 0.92 -20.87
C PRO A 159 5.21 -0.60 -20.71
N ILE A 160 4.92 -1.08 -19.50
CA ILE A 160 4.65 -2.46 -19.15
C ILE A 160 3.25 -2.90 -19.65
N SER A 161 2.38 -2.00 -20.16
CA SER A 161 1.01 -2.33 -20.58
C SER A 161 0.89 -3.32 -21.75
N THR A 162 1.97 -3.63 -22.48
CA THR A 162 1.99 -4.74 -23.45
C THR A 162 2.19 -6.10 -22.81
N LEU A 163 2.58 -6.13 -21.53
CA LEU A 163 2.72 -7.35 -20.76
C LEU A 163 1.32 -7.75 -20.27
N VAL A 164 0.87 -8.88 -20.77
CA VAL A 164 -0.32 -9.56 -20.28
C VAL A 164 0.06 -10.28 -18.99
N PRO A 165 -0.65 -10.06 -17.86
CA PRO A 165 -1.84 -9.22 -17.65
C PRO A 165 -1.53 -7.73 -17.34
N PRO A 166 -2.47 -6.79 -17.61
CA PRO A 166 -2.27 -5.37 -17.37
C PRO A 166 -1.87 -5.12 -15.92
N GLN A 167 -0.70 -4.49 -15.74
CA GLN A 167 -0.19 -4.12 -14.44
C GLN A 167 -0.94 -2.91 -13.89
N VAL A 168 -0.82 -2.72 -12.58
CA VAL A 168 -1.50 -1.69 -11.77
C VAL A 168 -1.75 -0.40 -12.54
N ILE A 169 -2.97 0.13 -12.41
CA ILE A 169 -3.36 1.41 -12.99
C ILE A 169 -3.32 2.44 -11.85
N PRO A 170 -2.16 3.06 -11.56
CA PRO A 170 -2.13 4.10 -10.55
C PRO A 170 -2.91 5.29 -11.07
N TRP A 171 -3.59 5.96 -10.15
CA TRP A 171 -4.31 7.18 -10.46
C TRP A 171 -4.15 8.17 -9.31
N ALA A 172 -4.39 9.44 -9.59
CA ALA A 172 -4.31 10.48 -8.58
C ALA A 172 -5.39 11.52 -8.77
N ILE A 173 -5.81 12.14 -7.66
CA ILE A 173 -6.62 13.36 -7.66
C ILE A 173 -5.76 14.47 -7.09
N GLN A 174 -5.71 15.61 -7.77
CA GLN A 174 -4.98 16.79 -7.34
C GLN A 174 -5.92 17.98 -7.28
N LEU A 175 -5.82 18.80 -6.24
CA LEU A 175 -6.62 20.00 -6.04
C LEU A 175 -5.71 21.18 -5.69
N ARG A 176 -6.00 22.35 -6.26
CA ARG A 176 -5.33 23.60 -5.92
C ARG A 176 -6.35 24.57 -5.34
N ILE A 177 -6.26 24.80 -4.04
CA ILE A 177 -7.25 25.56 -3.29
C ILE A 177 -6.71 26.97 -3.03
N PRO A 178 -7.38 28.04 -3.48
CA PRO A 178 -6.93 29.39 -3.21
C PRO A 178 -7.09 29.74 -1.72
N LEU A 179 -6.11 30.47 -1.18
CA LEU A 179 -6.10 30.93 0.21
C LEU A 179 -6.49 32.41 0.29
N GLY A 180 -7.18 32.81 1.36
CA GLY A 180 -7.63 34.18 1.59
C GLY A 180 -8.82 34.62 0.75
N VAL A 181 -9.48 33.71 0.04
CA VAL A 181 -10.67 33.97 -0.77
C VAL A 181 -11.84 33.10 -0.30
N ASN A 182 -13.07 33.55 -0.56
CA ASN A 182 -14.26 32.75 -0.29
C ASN A 182 -14.33 31.56 -1.27
N LEU A 183 -14.29 30.34 -0.73
CA LEU A 183 -14.39 29.09 -1.47
C LEU A 183 -15.83 28.69 -1.79
N ALA A 184 -16.81 29.23 -1.04
CA ALA A 184 -18.20 28.89 -1.22
C ALA A 184 -18.83 29.68 -2.39
N PRO A 185 -19.75 29.09 -3.17
CA PRO A 185 -20.52 29.83 -4.17
C PRO A 185 -21.34 30.97 -3.56
N ALA A 186 -21.75 31.93 -4.39
CA ALA A 186 -22.60 33.04 -3.96
C ALA A 186 -23.89 32.54 -3.30
N GLY A 187 -24.24 33.12 -2.15
CA GLY A 187 -25.43 32.74 -1.36
C GLY A 187 -25.21 31.58 -0.38
N SER A 188 -24.04 30.93 -0.39
CA SER A 188 -23.63 29.97 0.64
C SER A 188 -22.89 30.66 1.79
N PRO A 189 -22.82 30.03 3.00
CA PRO A 189 -21.96 30.51 4.07
C PRO A 189 -20.52 30.71 3.60
N VAL A 190 -19.90 31.80 4.01
CA VAL A 190 -18.52 32.13 3.61
C VAL A 190 -17.57 31.10 4.22
N VAL A 191 -16.74 30.49 3.37
CA VAL A 191 -15.67 29.58 3.77
C VAL A 191 -14.36 30.16 3.23
N THR A 192 -13.57 30.79 4.09
CA THR A 192 -12.30 31.41 3.68
C THR A 192 -11.15 30.74 4.39
N LEU A 193 -10.33 29.99 3.65
CA LEU A 193 -9.13 29.42 4.24
C LEU A 193 -8.10 30.52 4.51
N PRO A 194 -7.48 30.55 5.70
CA PRO A 194 -6.54 31.59 6.04
C PRO A 194 -5.24 31.49 5.22
N ILE A 195 -4.52 32.59 5.09
CA ILE A 195 -3.22 32.64 4.40
C ILE A 195 -2.07 32.21 5.32
N ASN A 196 -2.16 32.53 6.63
CA ASN A 196 -1.13 32.32 7.65
C ASN A 196 -1.76 31.86 8.98
N ALA A 197 -2.73 30.95 8.94
CA ALA A 197 -3.35 30.40 10.15
C ALA A 197 -3.69 28.91 9.96
N SER A 198 -4.20 28.29 11.01
CA SER A 198 -4.72 26.93 10.96
C SER A 198 -6.08 26.87 10.27
N PHE A 199 -6.36 25.74 9.63
CA PHE A 199 -7.65 25.39 9.05
C PHE A 199 -8.00 23.95 9.43
N LYS A 200 -9.22 23.51 9.11
CA LYS A 200 -9.67 22.15 9.37
C LYS A 200 -9.68 21.31 8.09
N LEU A 201 -9.17 20.09 8.16
CA LEU A 201 -9.07 19.16 7.04
C LEU A 201 -9.50 17.74 7.44
N TRP A 202 -10.31 17.12 6.60
CA TRP A 202 -10.57 15.68 6.61
C TRP A 202 -10.71 15.20 5.18
N TRP A 203 -10.30 13.97 4.88
CA TRP A 203 -10.53 13.39 3.57
C TRP A 203 -10.72 11.89 3.66
N GLN A 204 -11.25 11.32 2.59
CA GLN A 204 -11.37 9.88 2.41
C GLN A 204 -11.28 9.55 0.94
N LEU A 205 -10.34 8.67 0.61
CA LEU A 205 -10.23 8.09 -0.73
C LEU A 205 -10.99 6.77 -0.77
N ASN A 206 -11.83 6.59 -1.77
CA ASN A 206 -12.59 5.38 -2.00
C ASN A 206 -12.00 4.67 -3.22
N VAL A 207 -11.56 3.42 -3.02
CA VAL A 207 -10.93 2.61 -4.07
C VAL A 207 -11.62 1.26 -4.18
N THR A 208 -11.99 0.88 -5.40
CA THR A 208 -12.69 -0.36 -5.69
C THR A 208 -11.67 -1.44 -6.01
N VAL A 209 -11.74 -2.54 -5.25
CA VAL A 209 -10.84 -3.69 -5.31
C VAL A 209 -11.71 -4.94 -5.54
N ASN A 210 -11.66 -5.48 -6.75
CA ASN A 210 -12.47 -6.63 -7.17
C ASN A 210 -13.97 -6.51 -6.85
N GLY A 211 -14.56 -5.35 -7.18
CA GLY A 211 -15.98 -5.06 -6.94
C GLY A 211 -16.35 -4.76 -5.49
N ASN A 212 -15.36 -4.64 -4.60
CA ASN A 212 -15.55 -4.27 -3.19
C ASN A 212 -14.91 -2.90 -2.91
N MET A 213 -15.42 -2.19 -1.90
CA MET A 213 -14.93 -0.86 -1.55
C MET A 213 -13.81 -0.94 -0.50
N VAL A 214 -12.72 -0.21 -0.72
CA VAL A 214 -11.65 0.00 0.25
C VAL A 214 -11.54 1.50 0.54
N PRO A 215 -12.04 1.96 1.69
CA PRO A 215 -11.92 3.34 2.08
C PRO A 215 -10.60 3.62 2.82
N TYR A 216 -10.01 4.76 2.51
CA TYR A 216 -8.79 5.29 3.12
C TYR A 216 -9.08 6.68 3.73
N PRO A 217 -9.63 6.75 4.95
CA PRO A 217 -9.95 8.02 5.60
C PRO A 217 -8.76 8.63 6.35
N TRP A 218 -8.75 9.96 6.50
CA TRP A 218 -7.87 10.67 7.42
C TRP A 218 -8.52 11.94 8.00
N PRO A 219 -8.33 12.23 9.31
CA PRO A 219 -7.72 11.34 10.32
C PRO A 219 -8.63 10.15 10.68
N GLY A 220 -8.00 9.08 11.18
CA GLY A 220 -8.67 7.97 11.87
C GLY A 220 -9.15 6.82 10.98
N THR A 221 -9.98 5.94 11.57
CA THR A 221 -10.51 4.71 10.94
C THR A 221 -12.01 4.78 10.67
N ALA A 222 -12.56 6.00 10.59
CA ALA A 222 -14.00 6.24 10.67
C ALA A 222 -14.75 5.68 9.46
N PHE A 223 -15.28 4.47 9.62
CA PHE A 223 -16.44 3.97 8.90
C PHE A 223 -17.36 3.29 9.89
N THR A 224 -18.54 3.88 10.10
CA THR A 224 -19.67 3.25 10.81
C THR A 224 -20.92 3.19 9.93
N THR A 225 -20.87 3.73 8.71
CA THR A 225 -22.05 3.94 7.87
C THR A 225 -22.03 3.06 6.62
N SER A 226 -23.18 2.48 6.30
CA SER A 226 -23.41 1.62 5.13
C SER A 226 -23.74 2.37 3.82
N GLN A 227 -23.52 3.69 3.77
CA GLN A 227 -23.95 4.56 2.68
C GLN A 227 -22.77 5.21 1.95
N ILE A 228 -22.94 5.46 0.65
CA ILE A 228 -21.89 5.89 -0.31
C ILE A 228 -21.53 7.36 -0.24
N ASN A 229 -22.41 8.18 0.34
CA ASN A 229 -22.43 9.60 0.02
C ASN A 229 -22.04 10.55 1.14
N ILE A 230 -21.50 10.08 2.27
CA ILE A 230 -21.53 10.92 3.47
C ILE A 230 -20.14 11.03 4.06
N ILE A 231 -19.58 12.24 3.97
CA ILE A 231 -18.69 12.81 4.99
C ILE A 231 -19.42 12.60 6.33
N PRO A 232 -18.97 11.68 7.20
CA PRO A 232 -19.76 11.26 8.36
C PRO A 232 -20.29 12.43 9.19
N ASN A 233 -21.54 12.34 9.65
CA ASN A 233 -22.12 13.34 10.54
C ASN A 233 -21.31 13.43 11.84
N GLY A 234 -21.12 14.65 12.36
CA GLY A 234 -20.35 14.86 13.59
C GLY A 234 -18.84 14.63 13.42
N LEU A 235 -18.34 14.57 12.18
CA LEU A 235 -16.90 14.59 11.95
C LEU A 235 -16.27 15.85 12.55
N THR A 236 -15.18 15.63 13.28
CA THR A 236 -14.30 16.70 13.73
C THR A 236 -13.07 16.70 12.82
N PRO A 237 -13.05 17.48 11.72
CA PRO A 237 -11.87 17.57 10.87
C PRO A 237 -10.64 18.04 11.66
N HIS A 238 -9.46 17.56 11.26
CA HIS A 238 -8.22 17.80 12.00
C HIS A 238 -7.71 19.22 11.79
N GLU A 239 -7.06 19.79 12.79
CA GLU A 239 -6.35 21.06 12.63
C GLU A 239 -5.05 20.89 11.84
N VAL A 240 -4.87 21.74 10.82
CA VAL A 240 -3.71 21.80 9.96
C VAL A 240 -3.28 23.25 9.82
N ALA A 241 -1.99 23.53 9.96
CA ALA A 241 -1.40 24.86 9.87
C ALA A 241 -0.61 25.04 8.57
N LEU A 242 -0.63 26.29 8.10
CA LEU A 242 0.24 26.78 7.04
C LEU A 242 1.55 27.33 7.62
N PRO A 243 2.59 27.55 6.79
CA PRO A 243 3.86 28.11 7.25
C PRO A 243 3.67 29.46 7.96
N GLY A 244 4.42 29.67 9.04
CA GLY A 244 4.40 30.92 9.83
C GLY A 244 3.44 30.92 11.03
N VAL A 245 2.64 29.87 11.22
CA VAL A 245 1.81 29.71 12.42
C VAL A 245 2.69 29.26 13.61
N PRO A 246 2.64 29.93 14.77
CA PRO A 246 3.36 29.47 15.96
C PRO A 246 2.95 28.05 16.36
N GLY A 247 3.94 27.20 16.67
CA GLY A 247 3.70 25.78 16.97
C GLY A 247 3.52 24.90 15.73
N CYS A 248 3.70 25.47 14.52
CA CYS A 248 3.78 24.68 13.32
C CYS A 248 5.14 23.96 13.24
N ALA A 249 5.20 22.75 13.80
CA ALA A 249 6.35 21.86 13.66
C ALA A 249 6.16 20.91 12.47
N THR A 250 7.18 20.81 11.61
CA THR A 250 7.25 19.73 10.61
C THR A 250 7.23 18.41 11.37
N GLY A 251 6.21 17.59 11.15
CA GLY A 251 6.10 16.33 11.88
C GLY A 251 7.24 15.39 11.53
N ILE A 252 7.57 14.48 12.43
CA ILE A 252 8.55 13.43 12.16
C ILE A 252 7.92 12.32 11.32
N THR A 253 8.73 11.73 10.46
CA THR A 253 8.33 10.64 9.57
C THR A 253 9.31 9.50 9.68
N LEU A 254 8.80 8.28 9.54
CA LEU A 254 9.60 7.06 9.48
C LEU A 254 9.29 6.35 8.16
N ALA A 255 10.28 6.33 7.29
CA ALA A 255 10.24 5.60 6.04
C ALA A 255 10.68 4.15 6.25
N ARG A 256 10.21 3.25 5.39
CA ARG A 256 10.61 1.84 5.42
C ARG A 256 12.13 1.63 5.36
N SER A 257 12.83 2.37 4.50
CA SER A 257 14.29 2.24 4.35
C SER A 257 15.04 2.69 5.62
N GLN A 258 14.36 3.37 6.54
CA GLN A 258 14.90 3.82 7.81
C GLN A 258 14.73 2.78 8.92
N ILE A 259 14.03 1.67 8.70
CA ILE A 259 13.90 0.57 9.66
C ILE A 259 14.62 -0.67 9.14
N GLY A 260 15.36 -1.35 10.02
CA GLY A 260 16.09 -2.55 9.61
C GLY A 260 16.75 -3.29 10.76
N ILE A 261 17.57 -4.28 10.37
CA ILE A 261 18.42 -5.07 11.25
C ILE A 261 19.86 -4.92 10.77
N GLN A 262 20.82 -4.84 11.69
CA GLN A 262 22.26 -4.85 11.37
C GLN A 262 22.98 -5.90 12.21
N ASP A 263 24.11 -6.35 11.68
CA ASP A 263 25.14 -7.04 12.44
C ASP A 263 25.78 -6.09 13.46
N VAL A 264 25.85 -6.51 14.73
CA VAL A 264 26.52 -5.71 15.76
C VAL A 264 28.02 -5.59 15.50
N ALA A 265 28.67 -6.62 14.96
CA ALA A 265 30.12 -6.67 14.85
C ALA A 265 30.69 -5.72 13.78
N ASN A 266 29.95 -5.47 12.70
CA ASN A 266 30.44 -4.67 11.57
C ASN A 266 29.45 -3.61 11.07
N GLY A 267 28.27 -3.49 11.68
CA GLY A 267 27.24 -2.50 11.28
C GLY A 267 26.61 -2.75 9.92
N VAL A 268 26.88 -3.89 9.27
CA VAL A 268 26.32 -4.23 7.98
C VAL A 268 24.85 -4.57 8.15
N ALA A 269 24.00 -3.87 7.41
CA ALA A 269 22.57 -4.10 7.45
C ALA A 269 22.16 -5.41 6.74
N ARG A 270 21.06 -5.99 7.22
CA ARG A 270 20.62 -7.35 6.96
C ARG A 270 19.09 -7.39 6.80
N ASN A 271 18.63 -8.34 6.00
CA ASN A 271 17.21 -8.61 5.76
C ASN A 271 16.70 -9.84 6.53
N GLU A 272 17.55 -10.43 7.40
CA GLU A 272 17.25 -11.65 8.15
C GLU A 272 17.81 -11.56 9.57
N ILE A 273 17.10 -12.21 10.50
CA ILE A 273 17.55 -12.43 11.87
C ILE A 273 18.49 -13.62 11.85
N LYS A 274 19.72 -13.44 12.33
CA LYS A 274 20.67 -14.55 12.50
C LYS A 274 20.55 -15.15 13.90
N LEU A 275 20.48 -16.46 13.98
CA LEU A 275 20.48 -17.23 15.23
C LEU A 275 21.58 -18.28 15.13
N ASP A 276 22.41 -18.42 16.15
CA ASP A 276 23.31 -19.57 16.26
C ASP A 276 22.51 -20.78 16.73
N LEU A 277 22.27 -21.72 15.82
CA LEU A 277 21.50 -22.92 16.12
C LEU A 277 22.36 -24.07 16.69
N THR A 278 23.67 -23.88 16.80
CA THR A 278 24.58 -24.94 17.28
C THR A 278 24.47 -25.19 18.78
N ASN A 279 24.00 -24.19 19.53
CA ASN A 279 23.72 -24.29 20.96
C ASN A 279 22.24 -24.64 21.20
N ASN A 280 21.96 -25.44 22.24
CA ASN A 280 20.60 -25.69 22.71
C ASN A 280 20.45 -25.17 24.15
N PRO A 281 19.80 -24.03 24.37
CA PRO A 281 19.02 -23.26 23.39
C PRO A 281 19.90 -22.43 22.42
N PRO A 282 19.35 -22.03 21.24
CA PRO A 282 20.07 -21.22 20.26
C PRO A 282 20.69 -19.97 20.88
N ASP A 283 21.92 -19.65 20.45
CA ASP A 283 22.67 -18.52 20.97
C ASP A 283 22.59 -17.32 20.01
N VAL A 284 22.38 -16.13 20.56
CA VAL A 284 22.48 -14.87 19.79
C VAL A 284 23.71 -14.07 20.22
N SER A 285 24.50 -14.59 21.17
CA SER A 285 25.60 -13.87 21.79
C SER A 285 26.91 -13.92 21.00
N LEU A 286 27.06 -14.88 20.08
CA LEU A 286 28.20 -14.90 19.17
C LEU A 286 28.22 -13.62 18.30
N PRO A 287 29.37 -12.95 18.13
CA PRO A 287 29.45 -11.65 17.46
C PRO A 287 28.79 -11.60 16.08
N ASN A 288 28.83 -12.69 15.30
CA ASN A 288 28.23 -12.79 13.97
C ASN A 288 26.70 -13.06 13.96
N HIS A 289 26.13 -13.46 15.11
CA HIS A 289 24.71 -13.78 15.30
C HIS A 289 23.97 -12.72 16.16
N GLN A 290 24.66 -11.69 16.64
CA GLN A 290 24.01 -10.57 17.31
C GLN A 290 23.24 -9.71 16.31
N ASN A 291 21.96 -9.47 16.60
CA ASN A 291 21.08 -8.66 15.77
C ASN A 291 20.85 -7.31 16.45
N SER A 292 21.13 -6.21 15.75
CA SER A 292 20.83 -4.86 16.19
C SER A 292 19.68 -4.30 15.37
N PHE A 293 18.54 -4.05 16.02
CA PHE A 293 17.39 -3.44 15.37
C PHE A 293 17.54 -1.92 15.41
N TYR A 294 17.11 -1.25 14.35
CA TYR A 294 17.18 0.21 14.29
C TYR A 294 15.99 0.84 13.57
N ALA A 295 15.72 2.10 13.92
CA ALA A 295 14.79 2.97 13.22
C ALA A 295 15.32 4.41 13.20
N ARG A 296 15.45 5.00 12.02
CA ARG A 296 16.06 6.32 11.76
C ARG A 296 15.03 7.35 11.28
N PRO A 297 14.06 7.78 12.11
CA PRO A 297 13.14 8.82 11.67
C PRO A 297 13.89 10.11 11.32
N ASP A 298 13.31 10.91 10.44
CA ASP A 298 13.77 12.29 10.25
C ASP A 298 13.28 13.16 11.42
N VAL A 299 14.23 13.66 12.20
CA VAL A 299 14.00 14.48 13.41
C VAL A 299 14.54 15.89 13.26
N SER A 300 14.89 16.33 12.05
CA SER A 300 15.58 17.61 11.83
C SER A 300 14.78 18.84 12.29
N SER A 301 13.46 18.69 12.47
CA SER A 301 12.54 19.74 12.93
C SER A 301 12.38 19.81 14.45
N LEU A 302 12.91 18.85 15.21
CA LEU A 302 12.70 18.74 16.65
C LEU A 302 13.81 19.42 17.45
N SER A 303 13.42 20.01 18.60
CA SER A 303 14.37 20.48 19.61
C SER A 303 15.04 19.30 20.34
N ALA A 304 16.19 19.54 20.99
CA ALA A 304 16.88 18.50 21.77
C ALA A 304 15.98 17.87 22.86
N THR A 305 15.14 18.68 23.52
CA THR A 305 14.16 18.18 24.51
C THR A 305 13.14 17.24 23.87
N GLN A 306 12.58 17.62 22.72
CA GLN A 306 11.64 16.78 21.97
C GLN A 306 12.31 15.49 21.45
N ILE A 307 13.57 15.56 21.01
CA ILE A 307 14.33 14.36 20.61
C ILE A 307 14.48 13.40 21.80
N SER A 308 14.77 13.93 23.00
CA SER A 308 14.92 13.11 24.21
C SER A 308 13.63 12.45 24.70
N SER A 309 12.45 12.97 24.29
CA SER A 309 11.16 12.38 24.62
C SER A 309 10.73 11.28 23.65
N LEU A 310 11.45 11.08 22.54
CA LEU A 310 11.13 10.05 21.55
C LEU A 310 11.41 8.64 22.07
N ARG A 311 10.48 7.72 21.77
CA ARG A 311 10.58 6.28 22.03
C ARG A 311 10.10 5.48 20.82
N ALA A 312 10.50 4.22 20.71
CA ALA A 312 9.95 3.30 19.73
C ALA A 312 9.75 1.89 20.30
N ASP A 313 8.67 1.23 19.88
CA ASP A 313 8.44 -0.20 20.11
C ASP A 313 8.73 -0.98 18.82
N PHE A 314 9.58 -2.00 18.92
CA PHE A 314 9.91 -2.91 17.83
C PHE A 314 9.15 -4.22 18.00
N ARG A 315 8.43 -4.64 16.96
CA ARG A 315 7.61 -5.84 16.96
C ARG A 315 7.92 -6.74 15.76
N LEU A 316 7.74 -8.03 15.96
CA LEU A 316 7.80 -9.05 14.91
C LEU A 316 6.48 -9.79 14.79
N ALA A 317 6.19 -10.21 13.56
CA ALA A 317 5.12 -11.14 13.23
C ALA A 317 5.62 -12.13 12.18
N ASN A 318 4.90 -13.24 12.01
CA ASN A 318 5.24 -14.23 11.00
C ASN A 318 5.24 -13.60 9.60
N TRP A 319 6.16 -14.04 8.74
CA TRP A 319 6.21 -13.62 7.34
C TRP A 319 4.86 -13.79 6.64
N GLY A 320 4.41 -12.75 5.93
CA GLY A 320 3.13 -12.71 5.23
C GLY A 320 2.29 -11.47 5.55
N THR A 321 0.98 -11.63 5.58
CA THR A 321 -0.01 -10.56 5.82
C THR A 321 -0.52 -10.65 7.26
N GLN A 322 -0.55 -9.51 7.92
CA GLN A 322 -0.90 -9.40 9.33
C GLN A 322 -1.94 -8.29 9.52
N PHE A 323 -2.76 -8.43 10.56
CA PHE A 323 -3.68 -7.39 10.96
C PHE A 323 -2.89 -6.12 11.35
N THR A 324 -3.29 -4.96 10.81
CA THR A 324 -2.53 -3.71 10.91
C THR A 324 -2.58 -3.07 12.28
N VAL A 325 -3.61 -3.36 13.08
CA VAL A 325 -3.71 -2.90 14.47
C VAL A 325 -2.94 -3.89 15.35
N PRO A 326 -1.82 -3.49 15.96
CA PRO A 326 -0.99 -4.41 16.71
C PRO A 326 -1.72 -4.92 17.95
N THR A 327 -1.79 -6.25 18.08
CA THR A 327 -2.24 -6.91 19.32
C THR A 327 -1.13 -7.81 19.83
N PRO A 328 -1.05 -8.11 21.13
CA PRO A 328 -0.03 -9.01 21.68
C PRO A 328 0.02 -10.39 21.00
N ASN A 329 -1.09 -10.82 20.38
CA ASN A 329 -1.20 -12.11 19.69
C ASN A 329 -0.79 -12.04 18.20
N SER A 330 -0.89 -10.87 17.56
CA SER A 330 -0.55 -10.69 16.14
C SER A 330 0.86 -10.13 15.94
N TRP A 331 1.28 -9.22 16.82
CA TRP A 331 2.57 -8.54 16.78
C TRP A 331 3.25 -8.63 18.14
N LYS A 332 4.32 -9.42 18.20
CA LYS A 332 5.08 -9.67 19.42
C LYS A 332 6.18 -8.64 19.56
N ILE A 333 6.26 -7.99 20.73
CA ILE A 333 7.39 -7.10 21.05
C ILE A 333 8.67 -7.91 21.04
N VAL A 334 9.70 -7.41 20.36
CA VAL A 334 11.05 -7.99 20.41
C VAL A 334 11.60 -7.72 21.81
N PRO A 335 12.15 -8.69 22.54
CA PRO A 335 12.75 -8.43 23.85
C PRO A 335 13.76 -7.29 23.80
N GLY A 336 13.64 -6.31 24.70
CA GLY A 336 14.48 -5.10 24.71
C GLY A 336 14.13 -4.09 23.60
N GLY A 337 13.15 -4.42 22.77
CA GLY A 337 12.58 -3.58 21.74
C GLY A 337 11.37 -2.79 22.23
N GLU A 338 10.95 -2.95 23.48
CA GLU A 338 10.03 -2.05 24.16
C GLU A 338 10.70 -0.73 24.55
N ASP A 339 10.00 0.38 24.32
CA ASP A 339 10.37 1.71 24.80
C ASP A 339 11.81 2.15 24.47
N VAL A 340 12.29 1.77 23.29
CA VAL A 340 13.65 2.06 22.84
C VAL A 340 13.81 3.56 22.68
N HIS A 341 14.76 4.15 23.40
CA HIS A 341 15.03 5.57 23.34
C HIS A 341 15.76 5.95 22.05
N TYR A 342 15.45 7.14 21.53
CA TYR A 342 16.26 7.75 20.48
C TYR A 342 17.63 8.12 21.06
N GLN A 343 18.70 7.72 20.38
CA GLN A 343 20.08 7.93 20.85
C GLN A 343 20.94 8.61 19.79
N ASN A 344 21.93 9.37 20.26
CA ASN A 344 22.99 9.92 19.41
C ASN A 344 23.79 8.78 18.76
N PRO A 345 24.61 9.06 17.72
CA PRO A 345 25.48 8.05 17.12
C PRO A 345 26.37 7.37 18.17
N ILE A 346 26.38 6.03 18.17
CA ILE A 346 27.24 5.20 19.04
C ILE A 346 28.06 4.29 18.14
N ALA A 347 29.39 4.30 18.28
CA ALA A 347 30.27 3.42 17.51
C ALA A 347 29.86 1.93 17.66
N PRO A 348 29.86 1.12 16.58
CA PRO A 348 30.36 1.41 15.23
C PRO A 348 29.36 2.14 14.30
N PHE A 349 28.21 2.58 14.80
CA PHE A 349 27.15 3.19 14.00
C PHE A 349 27.32 4.71 13.90
N SER A 350 27.03 5.28 12.73
CA SER A 350 27.25 6.70 12.43
C SER A 350 26.02 7.60 12.59
N ASN A 351 24.84 7.03 12.80
CA ASN A 351 23.57 7.75 12.73
C ASN A 351 22.88 7.81 14.09
N ALA A 352 22.18 8.92 14.35
CA ALA A 352 21.26 9.02 15.47
C ALA A 352 19.97 8.27 15.13
N GLU A 353 19.48 7.42 16.03
CA GLU A 353 18.40 6.48 15.74
C GLU A 353 17.81 5.88 17.02
N PHE A 354 16.63 5.27 16.91
CA PHE A 354 16.24 4.25 17.87
C PHE A 354 17.04 3.00 17.58
N ARG A 355 17.73 2.45 18.56
CA ARG A 355 18.43 1.18 18.38
C ARG A 355 18.55 0.43 19.68
N PHE A 356 18.41 -0.89 19.57
CA PHE A 356 18.80 -1.81 20.62
C PHE A 356 19.45 -3.04 19.98
N THR A 357 20.41 -3.60 20.70
CA THR A 357 20.91 -4.95 20.37
C THR A 357 19.98 -5.93 21.04
N TRP A 358 19.47 -6.90 20.29
CA TRP A 358 18.61 -7.94 20.85
C TRP A 358 19.33 -8.57 22.06
N PRO A 359 18.88 -8.27 23.30
CA PRO A 359 19.53 -8.76 24.49
C PRO A 359 19.44 -10.28 24.46
N LYS A 360 20.50 -10.97 24.90
CA LYS A 360 20.49 -12.43 25.13
C LYS A 360 19.25 -12.77 25.97
N PRO A 361 18.16 -13.29 25.40
CA PRO A 361 16.99 -13.59 26.21
C PRO A 361 17.38 -14.82 27.04
N PRO A 362 17.04 -14.90 28.33
CA PRO A 362 16.83 -16.22 28.89
C PRO A 362 15.66 -16.80 28.06
N LEU A 363 15.91 -17.88 27.30
CA LEU A 363 14.95 -18.41 26.32
C LEU A 363 13.62 -18.90 26.93
N ASN A 364 13.42 -18.76 28.24
CA ASN A 364 12.18 -19.03 28.96
C ASN A 364 11.14 -17.89 28.89
N SER A 365 11.50 -16.70 28.41
CA SER A 365 10.58 -15.54 28.35
C SER A 365 9.71 -15.47 27.10
N PHE A 366 10.03 -16.25 26.07
CA PHE A 366 9.18 -16.37 24.90
C PHE A 366 8.02 -17.34 25.18
N THR A 367 6.84 -17.07 24.61
CA THR A 367 5.75 -18.06 24.60
C THR A 367 6.27 -19.38 24.05
N ILE A 368 5.88 -20.50 24.64
CA ILE A 368 6.20 -21.85 24.14
C ILE A 368 5.90 -21.95 22.63
N ASP A 369 4.93 -21.23 22.09
CA ASP A 369 4.63 -21.19 20.65
C ASP A 369 5.62 -20.38 19.81
N PHE A 370 6.23 -19.30 20.32
CA PHE A 370 7.33 -18.60 19.63
C PHE A 370 8.60 -19.43 19.67
N ILE A 371 8.91 -20.00 20.86
CA ILE A 371 10.03 -20.92 21.01
C ILE A 371 9.80 -22.16 20.17
N ASN A 372 8.59 -22.69 20.08
CA ASN A 372 8.26 -23.84 19.25
C ASN A 372 8.19 -23.45 17.78
N GLY A 373 7.82 -22.22 17.42
CA GLY A 373 7.95 -21.71 16.05
C GLY A 373 9.41 -21.68 15.63
N VAL A 374 10.27 -21.10 16.47
CA VAL A 374 11.73 -21.08 16.30
C VAL A 374 12.33 -22.49 16.41
N LYS A 375 11.90 -23.34 17.35
CA LYS A 375 12.41 -24.71 17.55
C LYS A 375 11.88 -25.70 16.50
N LEU A 376 10.68 -25.55 15.96
CA LEU A 376 10.12 -26.34 14.86
C LEU A 376 10.81 -25.94 13.55
N PHE A 377 11.08 -24.65 13.38
CA PHE A 377 11.97 -24.09 12.36
C PHE A 377 13.37 -24.73 12.42
N ILE A 378 13.93 -24.89 13.63
CA ILE A 378 15.27 -25.46 13.86
C ILE A 378 15.30 -27.00 13.79
N SER A 379 14.33 -27.70 14.37
CA SER A 379 14.36 -29.16 14.57
C SER A 379 14.02 -29.96 13.32
N THR A 380 13.38 -29.34 12.33
CA THR A 380 13.04 -29.97 11.05
C THR A 380 14.12 -29.79 9.99
N GLY A 381 15.22 -29.06 10.28
CA GLY A 381 16.34 -28.89 9.35
C GLY A 381 15.95 -28.30 7.98
N GLY A 382 14.92 -27.44 7.94
CA GLY A 382 14.39 -26.93 6.67
C GLY A 382 13.57 -27.95 5.87
N THR A 383 13.41 -29.19 6.35
CA THR A 383 12.42 -30.14 5.82
C THR A 383 11.10 -30.04 6.58
N ALA A 384 10.43 -28.90 6.37
CA ALA A 384 8.97 -28.65 6.34
C ALA A 384 8.60 -27.21 6.77
N GLY A 385 9.19 -26.21 6.10
CA GLY A 385 8.40 -25.13 5.51
C GLY A 385 8.09 -23.86 6.32
N GLN A 386 9.02 -23.31 7.10
CA GLN A 386 8.93 -21.87 7.47
C GLN A 386 10.29 -21.17 7.31
N ASP A 387 10.25 -19.96 6.75
CA ASP A 387 11.40 -19.14 6.40
C ASP A 387 11.93 -18.30 7.59
N PRO A 388 13.24 -17.99 7.67
CA PRO A 388 13.86 -17.19 8.75
C PRO A 388 13.42 -15.72 8.81
N HIS A 389 12.55 -15.30 7.90
CA HIS A 389 12.15 -13.91 7.74
C HIS A 389 10.90 -13.64 8.56
N GLN A 390 10.86 -12.45 9.15
CA GLN A 390 9.76 -12.00 9.97
C GLN A 390 9.33 -10.63 9.48
N CYS A 391 8.04 -10.37 9.55
CA CYS A 391 7.50 -9.04 9.35
C CYS A 391 7.94 -8.19 10.54
N MET A 392 8.58 -7.06 10.29
CA MET A 392 8.95 -6.11 11.34
C MET A 392 8.02 -4.90 11.32
N LEU A 393 7.60 -4.46 12.51
CA LEU A 393 6.86 -3.23 12.73
C LEU A 393 7.64 -2.39 13.75
N VAL A 394 7.81 -1.10 13.44
CA VAL A 394 8.31 -0.11 14.38
C VAL A 394 7.21 0.90 14.64
N GLU A 395 6.88 1.13 15.91
CA GLU A 395 5.91 2.13 16.36
C GLU A 395 6.63 3.19 17.18
N MET A 396 6.67 4.43 16.71
CA MET A 396 7.21 5.57 17.44
C MET A 396 6.16 6.20 18.34
N LYS A 397 6.62 6.72 19.47
CA LYS A 397 5.82 7.46 20.46
C LYS A 397 6.67 8.56 21.10
N SER A 398 6.03 9.50 21.78
CA SER A 398 6.71 10.60 22.48
C SER A 398 5.97 10.93 23.77
N ASP A 399 6.73 11.19 24.83
CA ASP A 399 6.19 11.71 26.09
C ASP A 399 5.84 13.21 25.99
N ASP A 400 6.38 13.92 24.99
CA ASP A 400 6.05 15.30 24.67
C ASP A 400 4.91 15.35 23.64
N GLY A 401 3.73 15.80 24.08
CA GLY A 401 2.53 15.94 23.24
C GLY A 401 2.61 17.02 22.15
N SER A 402 3.68 17.80 22.11
CA SER A 402 3.98 18.72 21.00
C SER A 402 4.61 18.02 19.80
N VAL A 403 5.17 16.81 19.97
CA VAL A 403 5.73 16.02 18.87
C VAL A 403 4.60 15.54 17.96
N ILE A 404 4.74 15.84 16.67
CA ILE A 404 3.79 15.42 15.63
C ILE A 404 4.41 14.28 14.86
N PHE A 405 3.70 13.16 14.78
CA PHE A 405 4.06 12.06 13.90
C PHE A 405 3.24 12.19 12.62
N THR A 406 3.88 12.49 11.49
CA THR A 406 3.22 12.35 10.17
C THR A 406 3.01 10.87 9.84
N LYS A 407 3.91 10.03 10.34
CA LYS A 407 3.82 8.58 10.29
C LYS A 407 4.40 8.00 11.56
N SER A 408 3.55 7.53 12.47
CA SER A 408 3.96 7.00 13.78
C SER A 408 4.38 5.53 13.73
N SER A 409 4.15 4.82 12.63
CA SER A 409 4.59 3.43 12.51
C SER A 409 4.92 3.04 11.07
N GLU A 410 5.79 2.05 10.92
CA GLU A 410 6.22 1.54 9.62
C GLU A 410 6.49 0.04 9.66
N PHE A 411 6.21 -0.63 8.53
CA PHE A 411 6.42 -2.07 8.36
C PHE A 411 7.56 -2.37 7.39
N HIS A 412 8.33 -3.41 7.68
CA HIS A 412 9.36 -3.95 6.78
C HIS A 412 9.06 -5.42 6.44
N ASN A 413 8.33 -5.61 5.33
CA ASN A 413 7.91 -6.94 4.83
C ASN A 413 8.35 -7.15 3.36
N LEU A 414 9.63 -6.92 3.05
CA LEU A 414 10.19 -7.15 1.71
C LEU A 414 11.48 -7.91 1.85
N ARG A 415 11.61 -8.98 1.08
CA ARG A 415 12.78 -9.87 1.11
C ARG A 415 13.49 -9.82 -0.22
N ALA A 416 14.81 -9.67 -0.23
CA ALA A 416 15.59 -9.88 -1.43
C ALA A 416 15.89 -11.39 -1.57
N VAL A 417 15.63 -11.97 -2.75
CA VAL A 417 15.85 -13.39 -3.03
C VAL A 417 16.54 -13.59 -4.39
N ASN A 418 17.31 -14.67 -4.53
CA ASN A 418 17.86 -15.10 -5.81
C ASN A 418 16.95 -16.19 -6.39
N ALA A 419 16.48 -16.02 -7.62
CA ALA A 419 15.57 -16.96 -8.25
C ALA A 419 16.20 -17.67 -9.45
N SER A 420 16.35 -18.99 -9.34
CA SER A 420 15.99 -19.89 -10.44
C SER A 420 14.56 -20.39 -10.19
N ILE A 421 14.31 -20.94 -8.99
CA ILE A 421 12.98 -21.17 -8.43
C ILE A 421 13.02 -20.80 -6.94
N VAL A 422 12.13 -19.92 -6.51
CA VAL A 422 11.88 -19.58 -5.09
C VAL A 422 10.51 -20.10 -4.72
N ARG A 423 10.42 -20.77 -3.56
CA ARG A 423 9.18 -21.30 -2.99
C ARG A 423 9.20 -21.08 -1.49
N GLU A 424 8.25 -20.31 -0.99
CA GLU A 424 8.24 -19.86 0.39
C GLU A 424 6.83 -19.80 0.95
N MET A 425 6.69 -20.16 2.23
CA MET A 425 5.39 -20.11 2.90
C MET A 425 5.19 -18.73 3.53
N ALA A 426 4.09 -18.08 3.20
CA ALA A 426 3.61 -16.86 3.84
C ALA A 426 2.35 -17.15 4.66
N GLU A 427 2.20 -16.44 5.77
CA GLU A 427 1.02 -16.49 6.62
C GLU A 427 -0.01 -15.44 6.20
N VAL A 428 -1.28 -15.83 6.15
CA VAL A 428 -2.42 -14.90 6.02
C VAL A 428 -3.14 -14.92 7.35
N SER A 429 -2.93 -13.89 8.17
CA SER A 429 -3.38 -13.84 9.56
C SER A 429 -4.54 -12.89 9.77
N VAL A 430 -5.54 -13.32 10.54
CA VAL A 430 -6.60 -12.46 11.09
C VAL A 430 -6.59 -12.47 12.62
N ILE A 431 -5.48 -12.90 13.23
CA ILE A 431 -5.30 -12.89 14.69
C ILE A 431 -5.42 -11.46 15.21
N GLY A 432 -6.18 -11.26 16.29
CA GLY A 432 -6.47 -9.93 16.84
C GLY A 432 -7.56 -9.14 16.11
N ASN A 433 -8.07 -9.61 14.98
CA ASN A 433 -9.21 -8.98 14.30
C ASN A 433 -10.54 -9.46 14.93
N PRO A 434 -11.41 -8.56 15.43
CA PRO A 434 -12.70 -8.95 16.03
C PRO A 434 -13.57 -9.74 15.06
N PRO A 435 -14.18 -10.88 15.45
CA PRO A 435 -14.98 -11.72 14.55
C PRO A 435 -16.21 -10.98 14.03
N ILE A 436 -16.57 -11.18 12.75
CA ILE A 436 -17.78 -10.61 12.12
C ILE A 436 -18.96 -11.59 12.09
N GLY A 437 -18.76 -12.82 12.59
CA GLY A 437 -19.73 -13.91 12.63
C GLY A 437 -19.05 -15.20 13.11
N SER A 438 -19.79 -16.32 13.11
CA SER A 438 -19.22 -17.64 13.50
C SER A 438 -18.36 -18.28 12.41
N GLY A 439 -18.53 -17.87 11.15
CA GLY A 439 -17.78 -18.39 10.01
C GLY A 439 -16.37 -17.82 9.89
N PRO A 440 -15.53 -18.43 9.03
CA PRO A 440 -14.22 -17.87 8.68
C PRO A 440 -14.39 -16.51 7.98
N ARG A 441 -13.35 -15.70 8.03
CA ARG A 441 -13.25 -14.41 7.35
C ARG A 441 -12.61 -14.57 5.98
N ASP A 442 -13.18 -13.91 4.98
CA ASP A 442 -12.52 -13.76 3.67
C ASP A 442 -11.39 -12.73 3.77
N VAL A 443 -10.20 -13.13 3.33
CA VAL A 443 -9.05 -12.26 3.07
C VAL A 443 -8.74 -12.34 1.58
N TYR A 444 -8.83 -11.21 0.90
CA TYR A 444 -8.54 -11.07 -0.52
C TYR A 444 -7.07 -10.70 -0.70
N LEU A 445 -6.40 -11.35 -1.63
CA LEU A 445 -4.99 -11.17 -1.91
C LEU A 445 -4.83 -10.71 -3.36
N TYR A 446 -4.25 -9.54 -3.56
CA TYR A 446 -3.87 -9.04 -4.87
C TYR A 446 -2.37 -9.25 -5.07
N LEU A 447 -2.03 -10.04 -6.08
CA LEU A 447 -0.66 -10.28 -6.52
C LEU A 447 -0.25 -9.21 -7.54
N GLN A 448 0.61 -8.29 -7.12
CA GLN A 448 1.27 -7.35 -7.99
C GLN A 448 2.66 -7.89 -8.36
N THR A 449 2.93 -7.99 -9.66
CA THR A 449 4.29 -8.24 -10.17
C THR A 449 4.75 -6.97 -10.90
N MET A 450 6.01 -6.58 -10.76
CA MET A 450 6.61 -5.41 -11.41
C MET A 450 7.95 -5.82 -12.00
N GLY A 451 8.24 -5.44 -13.25
CA GLY A 451 9.48 -5.85 -13.92
C GLY A 451 9.63 -7.38 -14.11
N MET A 452 8.53 -8.15 -13.99
CA MET A 452 8.50 -9.61 -14.09
C MET A 452 7.61 -10.09 -15.26
N PRO A 453 7.96 -9.81 -16.52
CA PRO A 453 7.16 -10.24 -17.65
C PRO A 453 7.17 -11.77 -17.83
N GLN A 454 6.05 -12.35 -18.23
CA GLN A 454 5.97 -13.78 -18.59
C GLN A 454 6.89 -14.15 -19.76
N VAL A 455 7.15 -13.19 -20.66
CA VAL A 455 8.09 -13.31 -21.77
C VAL A 455 8.96 -12.06 -21.83
N VAL A 456 10.27 -12.26 -21.77
CA VAL A 456 11.28 -11.20 -21.88
C VAL A 456 11.57 -10.93 -23.35
N ASP A 457 11.35 -9.69 -23.79
CA ASP A 457 11.80 -9.22 -25.11
C ASP A 457 13.27 -8.79 -25.11
N ALA A 458 13.81 -8.47 -26.29
CA ALA A 458 15.20 -8.01 -26.42
C ALA A 458 15.46 -6.69 -25.66
N GLY A 459 14.49 -5.77 -25.62
CA GLY A 459 14.62 -4.47 -24.96
C GLY A 459 14.65 -4.57 -23.42
N TYR A 460 13.98 -5.57 -22.84
CA TYR A 460 14.07 -5.87 -21.42
C TYR A 460 15.49 -6.27 -21.02
N ARG A 461 16.21 -7.01 -21.87
CA ARG A 461 17.61 -7.39 -21.59
C ARG A 461 18.53 -6.19 -21.55
N GLU A 462 18.33 -5.19 -22.41
CA GLU A 462 19.10 -3.95 -22.40
C GLU A 462 18.85 -3.15 -21.12
N ARG A 463 17.58 -2.96 -20.73
CA ARG A 463 17.22 -2.29 -19.46
C ARG A 463 17.79 -3.01 -18.23
N MET A 464 17.72 -4.34 -18.21
CA MET A 464 18.25 -5.16 -17.11
C MET A 464 19.78 -5.15 -17.07
N ALA A 465 20.46 -5.15 -18.22
CA ALA A 465 21.91 -5.08 -18.31
C ALA A 465 22.45 -3.72 -17.82
N ASP A 466 21.73 -2.63 -18.07
CA ASP A 466 22.06 -1.31 -17.52
C ASP A 466 21.90 -1.28 -16.00
N TRP A 467 20.85 -1.91 -15.46
CA TRP A 467 20.69 -2.09 -14.02
C TRP A 467 21.80 -2.94 -13.38
N LEU A 468 22.09 -4.12 -13.96
CA LEU A 468 23.14 -5.02 -13.46
C LEU A 468 24.52 -4.34 -13.46
N ARG A 469 24.77 -3.44 -14.41
CA ARG A 469 26.02 -2.65 -14.46
C ARG A 469 26.10 -1.55 -13.40
N GLY A 470 24.98 -1.10 -12.85
CA GLY A 470 24.93 0.02 -11.90
C GLY A 470 24.62 -0.33 -10.43
N SER A 471 23.86 -1.40 -10.13
CA SER A 471 22.91 -1.24 -9.01
C SER A 471 22.53 -2.44 -8.12
N LEU A 472 23.18 -3.60 -8.17
CA LEU A 472 22.90 -4.64 -7.15
C LEU A 472 23.39 -4.22 -5.76
N THR A 473 24.58 -3.64 -5.69
CA THR A 473 25.13 -3.11 -4.44
C THR A 473 24.31 -1.93 -3.94
N SER A 474 23.86 -1.01 -4.81
CA SER A 474 23.04 0.13 -4.40
C SER A 474 21.59 -0.24 -4.05
N VAL A 475 20.99 -1.27 -4.68
CA VAL A 475 19.67 -1.80 -4.27
C VAL A 475 19.77 -2.53 -2.93
N VAL A 476 20.85 -3.29 -2.71
CA VAL A 476 21.13 -3.86 -1.39
C VAL A 476 21.34 -2.72 -0.39
N GLU A 477 22.12 -1.69 -0.68
CA GLU A 477 22.29 -0.52 0.21
C GLU A 477 20.99 0.25 0.48
N ALA A 478 20.11 0.39 -0.53
CA ALA A 478 18.80 1.03 -0.41
C ALA A 478 17.79 0.18 0.40
N THR A 479 17.79 -1.14 0.19
CA THR A 479 16.97 -2.07 1.01
C THR A 479 17.51 -2.22 2.42
N THR A 480 18.82 -2.05 2.61
CA THR A 480 19.51 -2.20 3.90
C THR A 480 19.73 -0.85 4.61
N GLY A 481 19.18 0.25 4.11
CA GLY A 481 19.05 1.53 4.84
C GLY A 481 20.34 2.35 5.01
N ASN A 482 21.32 2.23 4.12
CA ASN A 482 22.57 3.01 4.14
C ASN A 482 22.41 4.44 3.56
N GLY A 483 21.46 5.22 4.10
CA GLY A 483 21.47 6.69 4.05
C GLY A 483 21.12 7.37 2.72
N GLY A 484 20.89 6.63 1.63
CA GLY A 484 20.28 7.17 0.42
C GLY A 484 18.76 7.34 0.61
N THR A 485 18.23 8.52 0.28
CA THR A 485 16.78 8.79 0.25
C THR A 485 16.06 8.09 -0.91
N THR A 486 16.72 7.19 -1.64
CA THR A 486 16.09 6.40 -2.69
C THR A 486 14.89 5.69 -2.09
N MET A 487 13.73 6.06 -2.57
CA MET A 487 12.47 5.56 -2.06
C MET A 487 12.37 4.09 -2.46
N ILE A 488 11.67 3.26 -1.68
CA ILE A 488 11.48 1.85 -2.07
C ILE A 488 10.75 1.76 -3.42
N GLU A 489 9.96 2.78 -3.72
CA GLU A 489 9.34 3.04 -5.02
C GLU A 489 10.37 3.02 -6.16
N ASP A 490 11.57 3.58 -5.96
CA ASP A 490 12.65 3.52 -6.97
C ASP A 490 13.08 2.08 -7.21
N ILE A 491 13.13 1.24 -6.16
CA ILE A 491 13.49 -0.18 -6.31
C ILE A 491 12.46 -0.90 -7.18
N PHE A 492 11.18 -0.55 -7.06
CA PHE A 492 10.10 -1.18 -7.82
C PHE A 492 10.12 -0.83 -9.31
N ASP A 493 10.65 0.35 -9.65
CA ASP A 493 10.78 0.78 -11.05
C ASP A 493 11.91 0.02 -11.78
N TYR A 494 12.91 -0.48 -11.05
CA TYR A 494 14.11 -1.09 -11.66
C TYR A 494 14.27 -2.58 -11.38
N ALA A 495 13.75 -3.10 -10.26
CA ALA A 495 13.99 -4.48 -9.84
C ALA A 495 12.74 -5.36 -10.03
N PRO A 496 12.90 -6.59 -10.56
CA PRO A 496 11.83 -7.58 -10.60
C PRO A 496 11.27 -7.80 -9.20
N THR A 497 10.00 -7.47 -9.03
CA THR A 497 9.37 -7.42 -7.71
C THR A 497 8.03 -8.14 -7.72
N TYR A 498 7.83 -8.99 -6.71
CA TYR A 498 6.59 -9.70 -6.43
C TYR A 498 6.00 -9.16 -5.13
N GLN A 499 4.76 -8.71 -5.10
CA GLN A 499 4.08 -8.20 -3.90
C GLN A 499 2.69 -8.77 -3.78
N VAL A 500 2.29 -9.08 -2.56
CA VAL A 500 0.95 -9.52 -2.22
C VAL A 500 0.34 -8.48 -1.29
N HIS A 501 -0.66 -7.77 -1.81
CA HIS A 501 -1.50 -6.85 -1.07
C HIS A 501 -2.69 -7.60 -0.50
N ALA A 502 -3.03 -7.35 0.76
CA ALA A 502 -4.10 -8.08 1.42
C ALA A 502 -5.20 -7.16 1.95
N TYR A 503 -6.43 -7.61 1.81
CA TYR A 503 -7.63 -6.90 2.23
C TYR A 503 -8.57 -7.86 2.94
N TYR A 504 -9.01 -7.55 4.16
CA TYR A 504 -9.95 -8.39 4.89
C TYR A 504 -11.38 -7.83 4.82
N ASP A 505 -12.38 -8.72 4.72
CA ASP A 505 -13.80 -8.33 4.82
C ASP A 505 -14.07 -7.77 6.22
N THR A 506 -14.55 -6.54 6.33
CA THR A 506 -14.86 -5.92 7.63
C THR A 506 -16.18 -6.39 8.22
N GLY A 507 -16.98 -7.17 7.47
CA GLY A 507 -18.36 -7.51 7.78
C GLY A 507 -19.34 -6.38 7.46
N MET A 508 -18.85 -5.18 7.18
CA MET A 508 -19.67 -4.07 6.73
C MET A 508 -20.00 -4.20 5.25
N ARG A 509 -21.12 -3.59 4.87
CA ARG A 509 -21.64 -3.56 3.51
C ARG A 509 -22.02 -2.13 3.17
N MET A 510 -21.79 -1.75 1.92
CA MET A 510 -22.12 -0.45 1.36
C MET A 510 -23.21 -0.62 0.32
N GLN A 511 -24.28 0.15 0.41
CA GLN A 511 -25.36 0.16 -0.58
C GLN A 511 -25.04 1.16 -1.70
N LEU A 512 -24.90 0.65 -2.93
CA LEU A 512 -24.78 1.36 -4.20
C LEU A 512 -26.04 2.17 -4.54
N GLU A 513 -25.87 3.23 -5.34
CA GLU A 513 -26.99 4.06 -5.82
C GLU A 513 -27.99 3.22 -6.67
N ASP A 514 -27.52 2.13 -7.26
CA ASP A 514 -28.34 1.14 -7.97
C ASP A 514 -29.03 0.11 -7.05
N GLY A 515 -28.87 0.23 -5.73
CA GLY A 515 -29.44 -0.66 -4.71
C GLY A 515 -28.66 -1.96 -4.49
N SER A 516 -27.56 -2.20 -5.21
CA SER A 516 -26.69 -3.34 -4.95
C SER A 516 -25.83 -3.13 -3.70
N SER A 517 -25.40 -4.23 -3.09
CA SER A 517 -24.61 -4.19 -1.85
C SER A 517 -23.22 -4.75 -2.08
N ILE A 518 -22.19 -3.93 -1.83
CA ILE A 518 -20.78 -4.35 -1.95
C ILE A 518 -20.12 -4.46 -0.58
N LYS A 519 -19.09 -5.30 -0.48
CA LYS A 519 -18.31 -5.45 0.76
C LYS A 519 -17.44 -4.22 1.00
N ILE A 520 -17.30 -3.83 2.26
CA ILE A 520 -16.24 -2.91 2.67
C ILE A 520 -15.08 -3.74 3.17
N LEU A 521 -13.94 -3.65 2.49
CA LEU A 521 -12.70 -4.27 2.91
C LEU A 521 -11.82 -3.25 3.63
N ARG A 522 -10.86 -3.77 4.39
CA ARG A 522 -9.77 -2.96 4.96
C ARG A 522 -8.43 -3.60 4.65
N PRO A 523 -7.39 -2.79 4.41
CA PRO A 523 -6.08 -3.32 4.13
C PRO A 523 -5.44 -3.99 5.35
N GLN A 524 -4.70 -5.05 5.09
CA GLN A 524 -3.74 -5.68 5.99
C GLN A 524 -2.33 -5.23 5.62
N THR A 525 -1.32 -5.64 6.39
CA THR A 525 0.05 -5.52 5.90
C THR A 525 0.23 -6.37 4.64
N SER A 526 1.06 -5.88 3.74
CA SER A 526 1.46 -6.56 2.52
C SER A 526 2.87 -7.12 2.67
N PHE A 527 3.20 -8.15 1.90
CA PHE A 527 4.55 -8.72 1.86
C PHE A 527 5.03 -8.86 0.42
N GLY A 528 6.34 -8.99 0.22
CA GLY A 528 6.87 -9.17 -1.12
C GLY A 528 8.32 -9.58 -1.20
N TYR A 529 8.77 -9.75 -2.44
CA TYR A 529 10.09 -10.20 -2.83
C TYR A 529 10.68 -9.26 -3.87
N VAL A 530 11.91 -8.80 -3.65
CA VAL A 530 12.76 -8.29 -4.73
C VAL A 530 13.58 -9.46 -5.21
N VAL A 531 13.51 -9.75 -6.51
CA VAL A 531 14.05 -10.97 -7.07
C VAL A 531 15.22 -10.65 -7.97
N SER A 532 16.33 -11.33 -7.77
CA SER A 532 17.48 -11.29 -8.67
C SER A 532 17.65 -12.65 -9.36
N HIS A 533 18.14 -12.66 -10.60
CA HIS A 533 18.43 -13.88 -11.35
C HIS A 533 19.78 -13.74 -12.07
N LYS A 534 20.56 -14.82 -12.07
CA LYS A 534 21.82 -14.91 -12.83
C LYS A 534 21.67 -16.00 -13.87
N GLY A 535 21.68 -15.62 -15.15
CA GLY A 535 21.52 -16.55 -16.25
C GLY A 535 20.86 -15.89 -17.45
N SER A 536 20.63 -16.68 -18.50
CA SER A 536 19.71 -16.27 -19.56
C SER A 536 18.31 -16.19 -18.98
N LEU A 537 17.58 -15.10 -19.25
CA LEU A 537 16.19 -14.97 -18.84
C LEU A 537 15.31 -14.89 -20.09
N VAL A 538 14.31 -15.77 -20.17
CA VAL A 538 13.26 -15.76 -21.20
C VAL A 538 11.92 -15.31 -20.65
N GLY A 539 11.72 -15.30 -19.33
CA GLY A 539 10.45 -14.93 -18.71
C GLY A 539 10.41 -15.20 -17.21
N TRP A 540 9.41 -14.64 -16.54
CA TRP A 540 9.10 -14.88 -15.14
C TRP A 540 7.77 -15.60 -15.01
N GLU A 541 7.70 -16.57 -14.10
CA GLU A 541 6.46 -17.19 -13.68
C GLU A 541 6.27 -16.97 -12.19
N SER A 542 5.03 -16.71 -11.78
CA SER A 542 4.71 -16.53 -10.37
C SER A 542 3.36 -17.12 -10.02
N ARG A 543 3.23 -17.74 -8.84
CA ARG A 543 2.00 -18.37 -8.34
C ARG A 543 1.85 -18.13 -6.84
N LEU A 544 0.61 -18.17 -6.37
CA LEU A 544 0.25 -18.10 -4.96
C LEU A 544 -0.62 -19.30 -4.59
N TYR A 545 0.01 -20.41 -4.20
CA TYR A 545 -0.71 -21.63 -3.86
C TYR A 545 -1.37 -21.56 -2.48
N GLY A 546 -2.41 -22.35 -2.27
CA GLY A 546 -3.20 -22.36 -1.03
C GLY A 546 -4.31 -21.31 -1.00
N ALA A 547 -4.36 -20.39 -1.97
CA ALA A 547 -5.44 -19.44 -2.16
C ALA A 547 -6.38 -19.83 -3.31
N GLU A 548 -7.65 -19.44 -3.23
CA GLU A 548 -8.62 -19.62 -4.31
C GLU A 548 -8.47 -18.48 -5.31
N LYS A 549 -8.05 -18.79 -6.54
CA LYS A 549 -7.88 -17.81 -7.61
C LYS A 549 -9.23 -17.30 -8.12
N LEU A 550 -9.47 -15.99 -7.99
CA LEU A 550 -10.68 -15.32 -8.45
C LEU A 550 -10.52 -14.80 -9.89
N THR A 551 -9.38 -14.15 -10.16
CA THR A 551 -8.90 -13.65 -11.45
C THR A 551 -7.38 -13.88 -11.56
N ASP A 552 -6.72 -13.47 -12.65
CA ASP A 552 -5.30 -13.77 -12.89
C ASP A 552 -4.35 -13.40 -11.75
N ASN A 553 -4.62 -12.26 -11.10
CA ASN A 553 -3.79 -11.70 -10.04
C ASN A 553 -4.56 -11.50 -8.73
N PHE A 554 -5.79 -11.98 -8.63
CA PHE A 554 -6.62 -11.75 -7.46
C PHE A 554 -7.12 -13.06 -6.88
N TYR A 555 -6.93 -13.23 -5.58
CA TYR A 555 -7.16 -14.47 -4.86
C TYR A 555 -8.01 -14.20 -3.61
N VAL A 556 -8.60 -15.25 -3.05
CA VAL A 556 -9.26 -15.22 -1.76
C VAL A 556 -8.84 -16.40 -0.90
N VAL A 557 -8.70 -16.14 0.39
CA VAL A 557 -8.38 -17.13 1.41
C VAL A 557 -9.40 -16.99 2.53
N ARG A 558 -9.93 -18.12 3.02
CA ARG A 558 -10.87 -18.16 4.14
C ARG A 558 -10.12 -18.50 5.42
N VAL A 559 -10.00 -17.54 6.32
CA VAL A 559 -9.21 -17.66 7.55
C VAL A 559 -10.16 -17.79 8.74
N PRO A 560 -10.09 -18.87 9.54
CA PRO A 560 -10.88 -18.96 10.78
C PRO A 560 -10.65 -17.74 11.69
N ASN A 561 -11.67 -17.32 12.42
CA ASN A 561 -11.54 -16.17 13.33
C ASN A 561 -10.42 -16.39 14.34
N ASN A 562 -9.65 -15.32 14.61
CA ASN A 562 -8.50 -15.35 15.51
C ASN A 562 -7.48 -16.46 15.18
N SER A 563 -7.28 -16.72 13.89
CA SER A 563 -6.36 -17.72 13.38
C SER A 563 -5.57 -17.20 12.19
N SER A 564 -4.73 -18.06 11.63
CA SER A 564 -3.98 -17.81 10.41
C SER A 564 -3.98 -19.06 9.54
N VAL A 565 -3.71 -18.88 8.25
CA VAL A 565 -3.50 -19.98 7.30
C VAL A 565 -2.25 -19.71 6.48
N LYS A 566 -1.68 -20.73 5.86
CA LYS A 566 -0.47 -20.59 5.05
C LYS A 566 -0.80 -20.61 3.55
N VAL A 567 -0.10 -19.78 2.80
CA VAL A 567 -0.06 -19.75 1.33
C VAL A 567 1.39 -19.91 0.88
N GLU A 568 1.64 -20.53 -0.26
CA GLU A 568 2.99 -20.69 -0.83
C GLU A 568 3.17 -19.68 -1.96
N THR A 569 4.15 -18.79 -1.83
CA THR A 569 4.64 -17.97 -2.93
C THR A 569 5.63 -18.78 -3.74
N ALA A 570 5.40 -18.92 -5.04
CA ALA A 570 6.35 -19.52 -5.96
C ALA A 570 6.72 -18.54 -7.07
N ILE A 571 8.01 -18.36 -7.30
CA ILE A 571 8.58 -17.49 -8.33
C ILE A 571 9.61 -18.29 -9.12
N GLN A 572 9.55 -18.28 -10.44
CA GLN A 572 10.50 -18.97 -11.31
C GLN A 572 11.03 -17.99 -12.36
N ALA A 573 12.36 -17.91 -12.45
CA ALA A 573 13.05 -17.27 -13.56
C ALA A 573 13.28 -18.34 -14.63
N ARG A 574 12.60 -18.22 -15.78
CA ARG A 574 12.72 -19.19 -16.86
C ARG A 574 13.96 -18.90 -17.68
N GLU A 575 14.83 -19.88 -17.82
CA GLU A 575 16.08 -19.74 -18.60
C GLU A 575 15.92 -20.15 -20.06
N SER A 576 14.93 -20.98 -20.37
CA SER A 576 14.61 -21.42 -21.74
C SER A 576 13.10 -21.55 -21.95
N ALA A 577 12.66 -21.48 -23.21
CA ALA A 577 11.26 -21.65 -23.57
C ALA A 577 10.74 -23.08 -23.31
N ASP A 578 11.64 -24.07 -23.25
CA ASP A 578 11.34 -25.47 -22.97
C ASP A 578 11.27 -25.77 -21.46
N GLU A 579 11.74 -24.85 -20.61
CA GLU A 579 11.63 -25.00 -19.17
C GLU A 579 10.15 -25.04 -18.75
N LYS A 580 9.77 -26.10 -18.04
CA LYS A 580 8.40 -26.33 -17.62
C LYS A 580 7.94 -25.18 -16.69
N PRO A 581 6.78 -24.55 -16.97
CA PRO A 581 6.26 -23.51 -16.10
C PRO A 581 5.87 -24.09 -14.74
N LEU A 582 5.78 -23.21 -13.73
CA LEU A 582 5.20 -23.54 -12.43
C LEU A 582 3.84 -24.24 -12.62
N PRO A 583 3.55 -25.31 -11.85
CA PRO A 583 2.23 -25.93 -11.85
C PRO A 583 1.15 -24.86 -11.70
N ASP A 584 0.07 -25.00 -12.45
CA ASP A 584 -1.08 -24.11 -12.30
C ASP A 584 -1.56 -24.13 -10.84
N ASP A 585 -1.85 -22.96 -10.27
CA ASP A 585 -2.47 -22.85 -8.94
C ASP A 585 -3.91 -23.39 -8.95
N GLY A 586 -4.41 -23.66 -10.16
CA GLY A 586 -5.60 -24.43 -10.43
C GLY A 586 -6.81 -23.59 -10.09
N LEU A 587 -7.43 -22.99 -11.11
CA LEU A 587 -8.84 -22.67 -11.00
C LEU A 587 -9.54 -23.95 -10.52
N LYS A 588 -10.29 -23.89 -9.43
CA LYS A 588 -11.09 -25.04 -8.96
C LYS A 588 -12.49 -24.97 -9.58
N GLY A 589 -13.17 -26.10 -9.54
CA GLY A 589 -14.58 -26.18 -9.92
C GLY A 589 -14.89 -25.80 -11.37
N CYS A 590 -15.92 -24.98 -11.54
CA CYS A 590 -16.53 -24.70 -12.84
C CYS A 590 -15.62 -23.83 -13.72
N LYS A 591 -14.85 -22.92 -13.10
CA LYS A 591 -13.87 -22.09 -13.80
C LYS A 591 -12.72 -22.93 -14.40
N ALA A 592 -12.26 -23.94 -13.65
CA ALA A 592 -11.28 -24.92 -14.15
C ALA A 592 -11.76 -25.60 -15.43
N LEU A 593 -13.02 -26.02 -15.40
CA LEU A 593 -13.66 -26.73 -16.51
C LEU A 593 -13.79 -25.81 -17.74
N VAL A 594 -14.24 -24.57 -17.55
CA VAL A 594 -14.35 -23.58 -18.64
C VAL A 594 -12.97 -23.32 -19.25
N ALA A 595 -11.96 -23.03 -18.44
CA ALA A 595 -10.60 -22.79 -18.92
C ALA A 595 -10.06 -24.00 -19.69
N LYS A 596 -10.27 -25.22 -19.17
CA LYS A 596 -9.90 -26.46 -19.85
C LYS A 596 -10.64 -26.62 -21.17
N LEU A 597 -11.95 -26.37 -21.22
CA LEU A 597 -12.75 -26.47 -22.44
C LEU A 597 -12.31 -25.46 -23.51
N GLU A 598 -11.93 -24.23 -23.13
CA GLU A 598 -11.44 -23.21 -24.08
C GLU A 598 -10.16 -23.66 -24.81
N THR A 599 -9.38 -24.59 -24.24
CA THR A 599 -8.20 -25.18 -24.88
C THR A 599 -8.51 -26.33 -25.85
N GLN A 600 -9.74 -26.87 -25.88
CA GLN A 600 -10.11 -28.07 -26.65
C GLN A 600 -10.66 -27.75 -28.06
N GLY A 601 -10.14 -26.72 -28.73
CA GLY A 601 -10.56 -26.36 -30.10
C GLY A 601 -11.96 -25.73 -30.19
N PHE A 602 -12.55 -25.71 -31.40
CA PHE A 602 -13.83 -25.00 -31.66
C PHE A 602 -14.99 -25.52 -30.80
N LEU A 603 -15.15 -26.84 -30.72
CA LEU A 603 -16.22 -27.45 -29.93
C LEU A 603 -16.04 -27.16 -28.44
N GLY A 604 -14.80 -27.22 -27.94
CA GLY A 604 -14.45 -26.84 -26.57
C GLY A 604 -14.82 -25.39 -26.25
N LYS A 605 -14.50 -24.45 -27.15
CA LYS A 605 -14.87 -23.03 -27.01
C LYS A 605 -16.39 -22.81 -27.03
N LEU A 606 -17.13 -23.54 -27.86
CA LEU A 606 -18.59 -23.47 -27.89
C LEU A 606 -19.21 -23.98 -26.59
N VAL A 607 -18.72 -25.11 -26.07
CA VAL A 607 -19.19 -25.65 -24.78
C VAL A 607 -18.80 -24.71 -23.64
N ALA A 608 -17.59 -24.15 -23.65
CA ALA A 608 -17.16 -23.14 -22.69
C ALA A 608 -18.08 -21.91 -22.71
N PHE A 609 -18.47 -21.43 -23.90
CA PHE A 609 -19.42 -20.32 -24.06
C PHE A 609 -20.79 -20.62 -23.44
N LEU A 610 -21.30 -21.85 -23.56
CA LEU A 610 -22.56 -22.28 -22.96
C LEU A 610 -22.45 -22.49 -21.43
N VAL A 611 -21.30 -22.94 -20.96
CA VAL A 611 -21.06 -23.27 -19.54
C VAL A 611 -20.69 -22.03 -18.73
N ARG A 612 -20.05 -21.02 -19.32
CA ARG A 612 -19.61 -19.80 -18.61
C ARG A 612 -20.75 -19.05 -17.91
N PRO A 613 -21.93 -18.82 -18.51
CA PRO A 613 -23.06 -18.21 -17.81
C PRO A 613 -23.53 -19.06 -16.62
N LEU A 614 -23.55 -20.38 -16.77
CA LEU A 614 -23.95 -21.30 -15.70
C LEU A 614 -22.94 -21.28 -14.55
N CYS A 615 -21.63 -21.25 -14.84
CA CYS A 615 -20.60 -21.09 -13.81
C CYS A 615 -20.75 -19.77 -13.06
N ASN A 616 -21.05 -18.67 -13.77
CA ASN A 616 -21.25 -17.36 -13.17
C ASN A 616 -22.53 -17.31 -12.30
N LEU A 617 -23.59 -18.01 -12.70
CA LEU A 617 -24.86 -18.01 -11.99
C LEU A 617 -24.84 -18.89 -10.74
N PHE A 618 -24.21 -20.08 -10.82
CA PHE A 618 -24.30 -21.11 -9.79
C PHE A 618 -23.02 -21.32 -8.97
N GLY A 619 -21.89 -20.78 -9.41
CA GLY A 619 -20.59 -20.98 -8.75
C GLY A 619 -20.12 -22.44 -8.73
N ASP A 620 -19.08 -22.72 -7.94
CA ASP A 620 -18.40 -24.03 -7.95
C ASP A 620 -19.20 -25.17 -7.29
N LYS A 621 -20.27 -24.87 -6.56
CA LYS A 621 -21.05 -25.88 -5.82
C LYS A 621 -21.94 -26.77 -6.72
N TRP A 622 -22.17 -26.38 -7.97
CA TRP A 622 -23.12 -27.05 -8.87
C TRP A 622 -22.45 -27.81 -10.03
N TRP A 623 -21.13 -28.00 -9.98
CA TRP A 623 -20.37 -28.60 -11.09
C TRP A 623 -20.85 -30.01 -11.48
N ILE A 624 -21.34 -30.81 -10.52
CA ILE A 624 -21.88 -32.16 -10.76
C ILE A 624 -23.14 -32.10 -11.66
N LEU A 625 -24.01 -31.12 -11.44
CA LEU A 625 -25.24 -30.95 -12.23
C LEU A 625 -24.95 -30.37 -13.60
N ILE A 626 -23.96 -29.48 -13.71
CA ILE A 626 -23.45 -28.99 -14.99
C ILE A 626 -22.85 -30.15 -15.80
N LEU A 627 -22.11 -31.06 -15.17
CA LEU A 627 -21.62 -32.28 -15.83
C LEU A 627 -22.74 -33.19 -16.29
N GLY A 628 -23.77 -33.38 -15.46
CA GLY A 628 -24.96 -34.14 -15.86
C GLY A 628 -25.63 -33.53 -17.10
N PHE A 629 -25.78 -32.20 -17.13
CA PHE A 629 -26.34 -31.49 -18.28
C PHE A 629 -25.46 -31.58 -19.53
N LEU A 630 -24.13 -31.48 -19.38
CA LEU A 630 -23.18 -31.62 -20.49
C LEU A 630 -23.17 -33.03 -21.07
N VAL A 631 -23.31 -34.07 -20.24
CA VAL A 631 -23.46 -35.45 -20.70
C VAL A 631 -24.74 -35.60 -21.52
N VAL A 632 -25.84 -34.98 -21.10
CA VAL A 632 -27.11 -34.98 -21.86
C VAL A 632 -26.94 -34.26 -23.20
N ILE A 633 -26.29 -33.10 -23.25
CA ILE A 633 -26.02 -32.40 -24.51
C ILE A 633 -25.13 -33.24 -25.43
N ALA A 634 -24.07 -33.85 -24.89
CA ALA A 634 -23.17 -34.71 -25.66
C ALA A 634 -23.91 -35.93 -26.24
N LEU A 635 -24.83 -36.52 -25.47
CA LEU A 635 -25.69 -37.62 -25.93
C LEU A 635 -26.75 -37.19 -26.95
N LEU A 636 -27.14 -35.91 -26.99
CA LEU A 636 -28.08 -35.37 -27.98
C LEU A 636 -27.39 -34.93 -29.28
N LEU A 637 -26.07 -34.71 -29.24
CA LEU A 637 -25.25 -34.35 -30.41
C LEU A 637 -24.60 -35.55 -31.10
N LEU A 638 -24.58 -36.71 -30.43
CA LEU A 638 -24.25 -38.03 -30.97
C LEU A 638 -25.51 -38.70 -31.50
#